data_AF-A0A9D7X7P3-F1
#
_entry.id   AF-A0A9D7X7P3-F1
#
_cell.length_a   1.000
_cell.length_b   1.000
_cell.length_c   1.000
_cell.angle_alpha   90.00
_cell.angle_beta   90.00
_cell.angle_gamma   90.00
#
_symmetry.space_group_name_H-M   'P 1'
#
loop_
_entity.id
_entity.type
_entity.pdbx_description
1 polymer ?
#
loop_
_entity_poly.entity_id
_entity_poly.type
_entity_poly.pdbx_seq_one_letter_code
_entity_poly.pdbx_strand_id
1 'polypeptide(L)'
;MTTSYWRVLNRNNRSLKTIMVLISLCICFSLMAPLPLLSATTPDNNISASEFPIYPSIKPNVEFWIDIFTKYSKSQGVIHDIRNLGIIYDVVSLDASATARAIRENKQIKKAMIKKYKDILLNLSQGKKPLSKEEKRVAALFGPSTNPSDFKNAAFNIRCQTGIKEQFKAGLIRSGTVIDEFKRIFRSYGLPVDLIYLPCVESSYNFSAYSKFGAAGIWQFTHSTGRQYMKIGYVVDERRDPYISTDAAARLLKKNYAELKEWPLAITAYNHGRAGMMRAKKSKGSYEKIFKSYHSRSFKFASRNFYSEFLAARIIAKNPKKYFGDIVLKTPVTFQVLKTKGYLPIKELFNRLNISIQDIQTLNPSLRKPVFNGQKYIPRGFSLKFPETLTMHDINKHIAALYKDKQKPSRFHRVQKGDTAGAIARLHFVKLHDLILANGLNRGATIYIGQNLRLPVKDEIILAKKEPETPKNPEMVTKKMRVKEKKVLEPLPELLAQPVKDKAYINPNIVTSNLKVFQTYSKGNLIIGMIKVETEETLGHYADWLQIPTREIRALNGFKYGTPISIDQKIKISMRKKTILEFEEQRYEYHKEIEEDFFESFLIQGIDIYVVKNGDNIWTLCLNELEIPFWLLRKYNPEMNFNYLQPLQKIKYPIVAKL
;
A
#
# COMPACT_ATOMS: atom_id res chain seq x y z
N MET A 1 31.78 10.99 48.78
CA MET A 1 32.96 10.78 47.91
C MET A 1 33.29 9.27 47.97
N THR A 2 34.56 8.88 47.80
CA THR A 2 35.18 7.61 48.27
C THR A 2 34.66 6.25 47.75
N THR A 3 35.54 5.57 46.99
CA THR A 3 35.95 4.15 47.05
C THR A 3 34.95 2.97 47.09
N SER A 4 35.33 1.92 46.36
CA SER A 4 34.83 0.54 46.39
C SER A 4 35.24 -0.27 47.63
N TYR A 5 34.45 -1.28 48.05
CA TYR A 5 34.98 -2.58 48.53
C TYR A 5 33.93 -3.72 48.72
N TRP A 6 34.30 -4.94 48.30
CA TRP A 6 33.98 -6.26 48.89
C TRP A 6 32.56 -6.87 48.95
N ARG A 7 32.45 -7.99 49.68
CA ARG A 7 31.64 -9.21 49.41
C ARG A 7 30.91 -9.72 50.67
N VAL A 8 29.69 -10.25 50.47
CA VAL A 8 29.17 -11.55 51.01
C VAL A 8 28.70 -11.66 52.51
N LEU A 9 27.68 -12.53 52.69
CA LEU A 9 27.22 -13.27 53.90
C LEU A 9 26.25 -12.63 54.94
N ASN A 10 24.98 -13.09 54.86
CA ASN A 10 24.26 -13.93 55.86
C ASN A 10 23.04 -13.42 56.68
N ARG A 11 22.01 -14.29 56.70
CA ARG A 11 21.05 -14.64 57.77
C ARG A 11 20.10 -13.62 58.44
N ASN A 12 18.82 -13.79 58.08
CA ASN A 12 17.72 -14.29 58.91
C ASN A 12 17.26 -13.60 60.23
N ASN A 13 16.12 -12.89 60.13
CA ASN A 13 14.75 -13.36 60.52
C ASN A 13 14.32 -13.50 62.03
N ARG A 14 13.06 -13.09 62.28
CA ARG A 14 12.10 -13.38 63.40
C ARG A 14 12.11 -12.60 64.73
N SER A 15 11.05 -11.80 64.91
CA SER A 15 10.01 -11.96 65.98
C SER A 15 8.83 -11.00 65.70
N LEU A 16 7.61 -11.37 65.28
CA LEU A 16 6.53 -12.24 65.83
C LEU A 16 5.72 -11.69 67.03
N LYS A 17 4.53 -11.13 66.73
CA LYS A 17 3.21 -11.26 67.43
C LYS A 17 2.11 -11.20 66.31
N THR A 18 1.06 -12.04 66.16
CA THR A 18 0.10 -12.77 67.05
C THR A 18 -1.16 -11.91 67.31
N ILE A 19 -2.43 -12.26 66.98
CA ILE A 19 -3.11 -13.43 66.32
C ILE A 19 -4.59 -13.00 65.94
N MET A 20 -5.51 -13.66 65.21
CA MET A 20 -5.59 -14.91 64.40
C MET A 20 -6.16 -14.64 62.95
N VAL A 21 -7.31 -15.04 62.37
CA VAL A 21 -8.51 -15.91 62.67
C VAL A 21 -9.05 -16.55 61.35
N LEU A 22 -9.27 -17.88 61.36
CA LEU A 22 -10.12 -18.86 60.59
C LEU A 22 -10.82 -18.62 59.20
N ILE A 23 -11.29 -19.76 58.62
CA ILE A 23 -11.71 -20.00 57.21
C ILE A 23 -12.82 -21.11 57.12
N SER A 24 -13.71 -21.05 56.10
CA SER A 24 -14.61 -22.13 55.57
C SER A 24 -15.82 -22.62 56.41
N LEU A 25 -16.89 -23.26 55.89
CA LEU A 25 -17.32 -23.72 54.52
C LEU A 25 -18.86 -23.96 54.44
N CYS A 26 -19.40 -24.31 53.24
CA CYS A 26 -20.70 -24.99 52.95
C CYS A 26 -22.04 -24.16 53.06
N ILE A 27 -23.18 -24.43 52.37
CA ILE A 27 -23.54 -25.29 51.19
C ILE A 27 -24.93 -24.89 50.56
N CYS A 28 -25.18 -25.28 49.29
CA CYS A 28 -26.49 -25.41 48.58
C CYS A 28 -27.33 -24.20 48.06
N PHE A 29 -28.33 -24.56 47.23
CA PHE A 29 -29.17 -23.75 46.33
C PHE A 29 -30.68 -23.85 46.69
N SER A 30 -31.48 -22.82 46.38
CA SER A 30 -32.95 -22.91 46.18
C SER A 30 -33.46 -21.77 45.29
N LEU A 31 -34.77 -21.73 44.95
CA LEU A 31 -35.34 -20.94 43.85
C LEU A 31 -36.75 -20.36 44.16
N MET A 32 -37.25 -19.47 43.28
CA MET A 32 -38.55 -18.73 43.31
C MET A 32 -38.58 -17.55 44.32
N ALA A 33 -39.29 -16.42 44.12
CA ALA A 33 -40.26 -15.96 43.10
C ALA A 33 -40.08 -14.43 42.77
N PRO A 34 -40.83 -13.79 41.83
CA PRO A 34 -40.46 -12.51 41.20
C PRO A 34 -41.36 -11.27 41.50
N LEU A 35 -41.03 -10.12 40.84
CA LEU A 35 -41.76 -8.83 40.63
C LEU A 35 -41.51 -7.67 41.64
N PRO A 36 -41.72 -6.38 41.25
CA PRO A 36 -42.02 -5.80 39.93
C PRO A 36 -40.98 -4.73 39.46
N LEU A 37 -41.26 -4.07 38.33
CA LEU A 37 -40.45 -2.95 37.79
C LEU A 37 -40.63 -1.65 38.58
N LEU A 38 -39.58 -0.83 38.65
CA LEU A 38 -39.70 0.63 38.64
C LEU A 38 -38.72 1.22 37.61
N SER A 39 -39.15 2.21 36.83
CA SER A 39 -38.30 2.87 35.82
C SER A 39 -37.65 4.14 36.38
N ALA A 40 -36.33 4.28 36.18
CA ALA A 40 -35.60 5.51 36.45
C ALA A 40 -34.66 5.82 35.28
N THR A 41 -35.13 6.62 34.33
CA THR A 41 -34.34 7.10 33.20
C THR A 41 -33.32 8.14 33.67
N THR A 42 -32.04 7.77 33.67
CA THR A 42 -30.92 8.73 33.82
C THR A 42 -30.14 8.82 32.50
N PRO A 43 -29.76 10.02 32.03
CA PRO A 43 -28.92 10.15 30.86
C PRO A 43 -27.49 9.74 31.22
N ASP A 44 -27.00 8.68 30.56
CA ASP A 44 -25.74 8.02 30.91
C ASP A 44 -24.52 8.87 30.53
N ASN A 45 -24.20 9.84 31.39
CA ASN A 45 -23.11 10.80 31.22
C ASN A 45 -21.72 10.23 31.60
N ASN A 46 -21.59 8.90 31.60
CA ASN A 46 -20.32 8.21 31.85
C ASN A 46 -19.35 8.34 30.67
N ILE A 47 -18.64 9.47 30.59
CA ILE A 47 -17.42 9.60 29.78
C ILE A 47 -16.25 8.88 30.48
N SER A 48 -16.49 7.64 30.91
CA SER A 48 -15.51 6.73 31.49
C SER A 48 -14.93 5.86 30.38
N ALA A 49 -13.87 6.38 29.74
CA ALA A 49 -12.90 5.64 28.93
C ALA A 49 -13.45 4.56 27.97
N SER A 50 -14.43 4.88 27.12
CA SER A 50 -14.66 4.10 25.90
C SER A 50 -13.33 4.00 25.13
N GLU A 51 -12.88 2.79 24.83
CA GLU A 51 -11.54 2.53 24.29
C GLU A 51 -11.26 3.24 22.95
N PHE A 52 -12.33 3.48 22.18
CA PHE A 52 -12.29 4.20 20.91
C PHE A 52 -13.35 5.31 20.87
N PRO A 53 -13.10 6.43 21.57
CA PRO A 53 -14.09 7.49 21.76
C PRO A 53 -14.40 8.25 20.48
N ILE A 54 -15.66 8.62 20.30
CA ILE A 54 -16.11 9.49 19.19
C ILE A 54 -16.22 10.92 19.73
N TYR A 55 -15.15 11.69 19.59
CA TYR A 55 -15.18 13.10 20.00
C TYR A 55 -16.18 13.91 19.17
N PRO A 56 -16.91 14.88 19.76
CA PRO A 56 -17.85 15.73 19.00
C PRO A 56 -17.21 16.41 17.79
N SER A 57 -15.93 16.79 17.91
CA SER A 57 -15.17 17.43 16.82
C SER A 57 -14.83 16.53 15.63
N ILE A 58 -15.01 15.21 15.73
CA ILE A 58 -14.82 14.26 14.62
C ILE A 58 -16.11 13.55 14.20
N LYS A 59 -17.24 13.80 14.88
CA LYS A 59 -18.52 13.15 14.57
C LYS A 59 -18.95 13.34 13.11
N PRO A 60 -18.90 14.56 12.51
CA PRO A 60 -19.23 14.75 11.09
C PRO A 60 -18.31 13.96 10.14
N ASN A 61 -17.03 13.78 10.50
CA ASN A 61 -16.11 12.96 9.72
C ASN A 61 -16.51 11.48 9.77
N VAL A 62 -16.90 10.96 10.94
CA VAL A 62 -17.36 9.57 11.06
C VAL A 62 -18.64 9.34 10.24
N GLU A 63 -19.58 10.28 10.30
CA GLU A 63 -20.84 10.24 9.55
C GLU A 63 -20.59 10.29 8.02
N PHE A 64 -19.70 11.19 7.57
CA PHE A 64 -19.24 11.25 6.18
C PHE A 64 -18.61 9.93 5.71
N TRP A 65 -17.74 9.31 6.51
CA TRP A 65 -17.11 8.04 6.12
C TRP A 65 -18.08 6.86 6.14
N ILE A 66 -19.10 6.87 7.01
CA ILE A 66 -20.22 5.91 6.91
C ILE A 66 -20.90 6.06 5.55
N ASP A 67 -21.25 7.29 5.15
CA ASP A 67 -21.87 7.57 3.86
C ASP A 67 -21.00 7.11 2.66
N ILE A 68 -19.70 7.38 2.67
CA ILE A 68 -18.75 6.90 1.63
C ILE A 68 -18.65 5.36 1.58
N PHE A 69 -18.84 4.67 2.71
CA PHE A 69 -18.75 3.22 2.81
C PHE A 69 -20.10 2.48 2.61
N THR A 70 -21.26 3.14 2.70
CA THR A 70 -22.58 2.46 2.65
C THR A 70 -23.60 3.07 1.69
N LYS A 71 -23.47 4.36 1.36
CA LYS A 71 -24.44 5.09 0.53
C LYS A 71 -23.92 5.30 -0.89
N TYR A 72 -22.71 5.83 -1.03
CA TYR A 72 -22.14 6.24 -2.31
C TYR A 72 -21.37 5.13 -3.04
N SER A 73 -21.66 4.94 -4.32
CA SER A 73 -20.99 3.96 -5.20
C SER A 73 -19.71 4.52 -5.84
N LYS A 74 -18.96 3.66 -6.54
CA LYS A 74 -17.84 4.09 -7.42
C LYS A 74 -18.24 5.09 -8.51
N SER A 75 -19.48 5.06 -8.97
CA SER A 75 -20.01 5.98 -9.99
C SER A 75 -20.46 7.33 -9.40
N GLN A 76 -20.14 7.62 -8.13
CA GLN A 76 -20.48 8.87 -7.45
C GLN A 76 -19.25 9.53 -6.84
N GLY A 77 -19.13 10.84 -7.04
CA GLY A 77 -18.11 11.71 -6.45
C GLY A 77 -18.75 12.78 -5.56
N VAL A 78 -18.57 12.67 -4.26
CA VAL A 78 -19.00 13.66 -3.27
C VAL A 78 -18.05 14.84 -3.30
N ILE A 79 -18.55 16.05 -3.56
CA ILE A 79 -17.79 17.31 -3.50
C ILE A 79 -17.99 17.90 -2.11
N HIS A 80 -16.91 18.05 -1.33
CA HIS A 80 -16.98 18.37 0.10
C HIS A 80 -15.80 19.25 0.55
N ASP A 81 -15.91 19.80 1.76
CA ASP A 81 -14.82 20.51 2.45
C ASP A 81 -13.90 19.54 3.24
N ILE A 82 -12.58 19.74 3.19
CA ILE A 82 -11.58 18.88 3.89
C ILE A 82 -11.36 19.23 5.38
N ARG A 83 -11.96 20.30 5.89
CA ARG A 83 -11.91 20.75 7.28
C ARG A 83 -13.22 20.45 8.01
N ASN A 84 -14.36 20.70 7.36
CA ASN A 84 -15.68 20.33 7.87
C ASN A 84 -16.37 19.36 6.91
N LEU A 85 -16.24 18.05 7.16
CA LEU A 85 -16.78 17.01 6.28
C LEU A 85 -18.33 16.92 6.31
N GLY A 86 -19.00 17.66 7.22
CA GLY A 86 -20.45 17.87 7.14
C GLY A 86 -20.87 18.80 5.99
N ILE A 87 -19.96 19.62 5.45
CA ILE A 87 -20.22 20.48 4.30
C ILE A 87 -20.01 19.68 3.02
N ILE A 88 -21.11 19.11 2.50
CA ILE A 88 -21.19 18.51 1.17
C ILE A 88 -21.79 19.55 0.22
N TYR A 89 -20.99 20.00 -0.74
CA TYR A 89 -21.40 20.93 -1.78
C TYR A 89 -22.26 20.27 -2.85
N ASP A 90 -21.93 19.03 -3.25
CA ASP A 90 -22.55 18.33 -4.38
C ASP A 90 -22.27 16.82 -4.37
N VAL A 91 -22.99 16.06 -5.21
CA VAL A 91 -22.67 14.65 -5.53
C VAL A 91 -22.82 14.46 -7.03
N VAL A 92 -21.70 14.23 -7.73
CA VAL A 92 -21.69 14.10 -9.20
C VAL A 92 -21.52 12.66 -9.67
N SER A 93 -22.16 12.34 -10.79
CA SER A 93 -21.96 11.09 -11.52
C SER A 93 -20.55 11.00 -12.09
N LEU A 94 -19.97 9.79 -12.05
CA LEU A 94 -18.65 9.44 -12.57
C LEU A 94 -18.76 8.11 -13.34
N ASP A 95 -17.98 7.93 -14.40
CA ASP A 95 -17.89 6.63 -15.07
C ASP A 95 -17.02 5.66 -14.25
N ALA A 96 -17.59 4.50 -13.91
CA ALA A 96 -16.92 3.44 -13.17
C ALA A 96 -16.10 2.47 -14.05
N SER A 97 -16.15 2.59 -15.39
CA SER A 97 -15.55 1.65 -16.36
C SER A 97 -14.02 1.52 -16.31
N ALA A 98 -13.32 2.39 -15.56
CA ALA A 98 -11.87 2.45 -15.40
C ALA A 98 -11.04 2.59 -16.71
N THR A 99 -11.68 2.87 -17.84
CA THR A 99 -11.00 3.07 -19.14
C THR A 99 -10.13 4.33 -19.18
N ALA A 100 -9.19 4.39 -20.13
CA ALA A 100 -8.39 5.60 -20.42
C ALA A 100 -9.26 6.86 -20.64
N ARG A 101 -10.46 6.68 -21.19
CA ARG A 101 -11.45 7.72 -21.43
C ARG A 101 -12.10 8.16 -20.11
N ALA A 102 -12.72 7.21 -19.40
CA ALA A 102 -13.37 7.42 -18.10
C ALA A 102 -12.47 8.13 -17.09
N ILE A 103 -11.20 7.72 -16.97
CA ILE A 103 -10.25 8.32 -16.03
C ILE A 103 -10.00 9.80 -16.34
N ARG A 104 -9.93 10.18 -17.64
CA ARG A 104 -9.74 11.59 -18.06
C ARG A 104 -11.01 12.41 -17.90
N GLU A 105 -12.14 11.90 -18.34
CA GLU A 105 -13.45 12.57 -18.20
C GLU A 105 -13.79 12.79 -16.71
N ASN A 106 -13.60 11.78 -15.85
CA ASN A 106 -13.73 11.92 -14.40
C ASN A 106 -12.76 12.94 -13.80
N LYS A 107 -11.51 13.03 -14.28
CA LYS A 107 -10.53 14.05 -13.84
C LYS A 107 -10.97 15.46 -14.25
N GLN A 108 -11.57 15.62 -15.43
CA GLN A 108 -12.15 16.88 -15.91
C GLN A 108 -13.39 17.27 -15.10
N ILE A 109 -14.36 16.36 -14.92
CA ILE A 109 -15.57 16.57 -14.10
C ILE A 109 -15.19 17.03 -12.68
N LYS A 110 -14.30 16.29 -12.01
CA LYS A 110 -13.83 16.64 -10.65
C LYS A 110 -13.19 18.03 -10.61
N LYS A 111 -12.36 18.39 -11.60
CA LYS A 111 -11.73 19.72 -11.71
C LYS A 111 -12.77 20.83 -11.94
N ALA A 112 -13.75 20.60 -12.82
CA ALA A 112 -14.81 21.56 -13.13
C ALA A 112 -15.70 21.85 -11.90
N MET A 113 -16.10 20.81 -11.16
CA MET A 113 -16.92 20.97 -9.95
C MET A 113 -16.15 21.64 -8.80
N ILE A 114 -14.87 21.30 -8.62
CA ILE A 114 -14.00 22.02 -7.67
C ILE A 114 -13.86 23.50 -8.05
N LYS A 115 -13.77 23.85 -9.34
CA LYS A 115 -13.79 25.24 -9.80
C LYS A 115 -15.15 25.91 -9.52
N LYS A 116 -16.28 25.30 -9.90
CA LYS A 116 -17.65 25.81 -9.66
C LYS A 116 -17.82 26.30 -8.22
N TYR A 117 -17.54 25.43 -7.25
CA TYR A 117 -17.73 25.79 -5.84
C TYR A 117 -16.65 26.72 -5.29
N LYS A 118 -15.42 26.67 -5.82
CA LYS A 118 -14.39 27.66 -5.48
C LYS A 118 -14.83 29.06 -5.88
N ASP A 119 -15.34 29.23 -7.10
CA ASP A 119 -15.77 30.54 -7.60
C ASP A 119 -16.96 31.08 -6.78
N ILE A 120 -17.95 30.23 -6.48
CA ILE A 120 -19.08 30.56 -5.57
C ILE A 120 -18.58 31.02 -4.20
N LEU A 121 -17.66 30.28 -3.57
CA LEU A 121 -17.15 30.62 -2.25
C LEU A 121 -16.28 31.89 -2.27
N LEU A 122 -15.55 32.14 -3.36
CA LEU A 122 -14.84 33.41 -3.54
C LEU A 122 -15.79 34.59 -3.75
N ASN A 123 -16.91 34.43 -4.46
CA ASN A 123 -17.95 35.45 -4.56
C ASN A 123 -18.56 35.77 -3.20
N LEU A 124 -18.96 34.74 -2.44
CA LEU A 124 -19.50 34.88 -1.08
C LEU A 124 -18.49 35.55 -0.13
N SER A 125 -17.19 35.31 -0.31
CA SER A 125 -16.14 35.97 0.48
C SER A 125 -15.97 37.48 0.24
N GLN A 126 -16.66 38.06 -0.77
CA GLN A 126 -16.69 39.50 -1.01
C GLN A 126 -17.77 40.22 -0.17
N GLY A 127 -18.53 39.52 0.68
CA GLY A 127 -19.60 40.11 1.50
C GLY A 127 -20.85 40.53 0.72
N LYS A 128 -20.91 40.22 -0.59
CA LYS A 128 -22.09 40.49 -1.44
C LYS A 128 -23.21 39.51 -1.09
N LYS A 129 -24.47 39.98 -1.11
CA LYS A 129 -25.64 39.13 -0.89
C LYS A 129 -25.70 38.01 -1.95
N PRO A 130 -25.94 36.73 -1.58
CA PRO A 130 -26.02 35.63 -2.54
C PRO A 130 -27.13 35.89 -3.57
N LEU A 131 -26.78 35.88 -4.87
CA LEU A 131 -27.72 36.24 -5.94
C LEU A 131 -28.50 35.01 -6.43
N SER A 132 -27.76 34.00 -6.88
CA SER A 132 -28.32 32.76 -7.44
C SER A 132 -28.90 31.83 -6.37
N LYS A 133 -29.79 30.91 -6.79
CA LYS A 133 -30.31 29.82 -5.94
C LYS A 133 -29.18 28.95 -5.39
N GLU A 134 -28.11 28.76 -6.16
CA GLU A 134 -26.97 27.94 -5.78
C GLU A 134 -26.06 28.62 -4.75
N GLU A 135 -25.75 29.91 -4.92
CA GLU A 135 -25.01 30.67 -3.90
C GLU A 135 -25.79 30.74 -2.58
N LYS A 136 -27.12 30.90 -2.64
CA LYS A 136 -28.00 30.85 -1.45
C LYS A 136 -27.93 29.50 -0.75
N ARG A 137 -27.98 28.39 -1.50
CA ARG A 137 -27.83 27.03 -0.97
C ARG A 137 -26.45 26.82 -0.34
N VAL A 138 -25.38 27.21 -1.02
CA VAL A 138 -23.99 27.03 -0.54
C VAL A 138 -23.72 27.87 0.72
N ALA A 139 -24.21 29.12 0.77
CA ALA A 139 -24.09 29.97 1.96
C ALA A 139 -24.78 29.33 3.19
N ALA A 140 -25.97 28.73 3.00
CA ALA A 140 -26.71 28.08 4.07
C ALA A 140 -25.98 26.87 4.70
N LEU A 141 -25.03 26.23 4.00
CA LEU A 141 -24.27 25.08 4.53
C LEU A 141 -23.35 25.43 5.70
N PHE A 142 -23.02 26.71 5.90
CA PHE A 142 -22.08 27.16 6.93
C PHE A 142 -22.80 27.66 8.20
N GLY A 143 -24.10 27.96 8.11
CA GLY A 143 -24.93 28.43 9.23
C GLY A 143 -24.94 29.96 9.42
N PRO A 144 -25.72 30.47 10.39
CA PRO A 144 -26.00 31.91 10.53
C PRO A 144 -24.83 32.74 11.07
N SER A 145 -23.85 32.13 11.72
CA SER A 145 -22.66 32.79 12.30
C SER A 145 -21.47 32.90 11.34
N THR A 146 -21.66 32.59 10.06
CA THR A 146 -20.59 32.57 9.04
C THR A 146 -20.10 33.96 8.69
N ASN A 147 -18.78 34.14 8.61
CA ASN A 147 -18.15 35.39 8.15
C ASN A 147 -17.49 35.23 6.76
N PRO A 148 -17.20 36.32 6.02
CA PRO A 148 -16.64 36.24 4.67
C PRO A 148 -15.28 35.51 4.58
N SER A 149 -14.49 35.45 5.66
CA SER A 149 -13.22 34.72 5.67
C SER A 149 -13.41 33.20 5.73
N ASP A 150 -14.53 32.71 6.26
CA ASP A 150 -14.85 31.27 6.28
C ASP A 150 -15.05 30.75 4.85
N PHE A 151 -15.83 31.47 4.03
CA PHE A 151 -15.98 31.18 2.60
C PHE A 151 -14.64 31.29 1.87
N LYS A 152 -13.83 32.32 2.17
CA LYS A 152 -12.49 32.49 1.57
C LYS A 152 -11.57 31.31 1.86
N ASN A 153 -11.62 30.76 3.07
CA ASN A 153 -10.86 29.59 3.48
C ASN A 153 -11.40 28.30 2.81
N ALA A 154 -12.72 28.12 2.82
CA ALA A 154 -13.41 26.98 2.23
C ALA A 154 -13.14 26.85 0.71
N ALA A 155 -13.01 27.96 0.00
CA ALA A 155 -12.67 28.02 -1.42
C ALA A 155 -11.34 27.30 -1.80
N PHE A 156 -10.46 27.00 -0.83
CA PHE A 156 -9.21 26.25 -1.01
C PHE A 156 -9.22 24.88 -0.29
N ASN A 157 -10.31 24.53 0.39
CA ASN A 157 -10.50 23.27 1.11
C ASN A 157 -11.33 22.24 0.31
N ILE A 158 -11.74 22.53 -0.92
CA ILE A 158 -12.67 21.69 -1.68
C ILE A 158 -11.98 20.42 -2.20
N ARG A 159 -12.60 19.26 -2.00
CA ARG A 159 -12.15 17.96 -2.49
C ARG A 159 -13.31 17.16 -3.09
N CYS A 160 -13.00 16.28 -4.04
CA CYS A 160 -13.91 15.20 -4.45
C CYS A 160 -13.46 13.88 -3.81
N GLN A 161 -14.38 13.18 -3.15
CA GLN A 161 -14.20 11.82 -2.64
C GLN A 161 -15.15 10.88 -3.40
N THR A 162 -14.61 9.83 -4.00
CA THR A 162 -15.43 8.80 -4.68
C THR A 162 -15.93 7.77 -3.65
N GLY A 163 -17.17 7.32 -3.82
CA GLY A 163 -17.80 6.30 -2.97
C GLY A 163 -17.20 4.90 -3.18
N ILE A 164 -17.28 4.03 -2.18
CA ILE A 164 -16.73 2.66 -2.23
C ILE A 164 -17.68 1.58 -1.71
N LYS A 165 -18.98 1.87 -1.62
CA LYS A 165 -20.05 1.01 -1.07
C LYS A 165 -19.93 -0.47 -1.44
N GLU A 166 -19.78 -0.78 -2.72
CA GLU A 166 -19.77 -2.18 -3.19
C GLU A 166 -18.48 -2.89 -2.78
N GLN A 167 -17.35 -2.16 -2.70
CA GLN A 167 -16.06 -2.73 -2.28
C GLN A 167 -16.00 -2.94 -0.77
N PHE A 168 -16.62 -2.05 0.01
CA PHE A 168 -16.77 -2.22 1.45
C PHE A 168 -17.68 -3.42 1.77
N LYS A 169 -18.86 -3.54 1.15
CA LYS A 169 -19.75 -4.72 1.29
C LYS A 169 -19.02 -6.01 0.91
N ALA A 170 -18.34 -6.04 -0.23
CA ALA A 170 -17.56 -7.20 -0.65
C ALA A 170 -16.35 -7.49 0.28
N GLY A 171 -15.79 -6.47 0.94
CA GLY A 171 -14.75 -6.61 1.94
C GLY A 171 -15.24 -7.27 3.22
N LEU A 172 -16.40 -6.84 3.76
CA LEU A 172 -17.03 -7.54 4.89
C LEU A 172 -17.28 -9.02 4.56
N ILE A 173 -17.85 -9.31 3.38
CA ILE A 173 -18.09 -10.69 2.93
C ILE A 173 -16.80 -11.51 2.86
N ARG A 174 -15.69 -10.95 2.34
CA ARG A 174 -14.38 -11.61 2.34
C ARG A 174 -13.82 -11.83 3.76
N SER A 175 -14.10 -10.93 4.70
CA SER A 175 -13.48 -10.96 6.04
C SER A 175 -13.73 -12.26 6.79
N GLY A 176 -14.89 -12.89 6.62
CA GLY A 176 -15.24 -14.17 7.27
C GLY A 176 -14.20 -15.29 7.09
N THR A 177 -13.44 -15.28 5.99
CA THR A 177 -12.36 -16.24 5.74
C THR A 177 -11.24 -16.23 6.79
N VAL A 178 -11.06 -15.12 7.52
CA VAL A 178 -9.91 -14.89 8.42
C VAL A 178 -10.25 -14.14 9.72
N ILE A 179 -11.45 -13.56 9.84
CA ILE A 179 -11.82 -12.61 10.91
C ILE A 179 -11.64 -13.17 12.33
N ASP A 180 -11.94 -14.44 12.57
CA ASP A 180 -11.84 -15.06 13.90
C ASP A 180 -10.40 -15.41 14.29
N GLU A 181 -9.57 -15.78 13.31
CA GLU A 181 -8.12 -15.93 13.53
C GLU A 181 -7.47 -14.56 13.79
N PHE A 182 -7.95 -13.49 13.14
CA PHE A 182 -7.51 -12.13 13.45
C PHE A 182 -7.90 -11.73 14.89
N LYS A 183 -9.11 -12.07 15.36
CA LYS A 183 -9.50 -11.90 16.78
C LYS A 183 -8.56 -12.67 17.70
N ARG A 184 -8.19 -13.92 17.36
CA ARG A 184 -7.27 -14.76 18.16
C ARG A 184 -5.87 -14.15 18.25
N ILE A 185 -5.31 -13.67 17.14
CA ILE A 185 -4.01 -12.99 17.10
C ILE A 185 -4.04 -11.68 17.92
N PHE A 186 -5.07 -10.85 17.76
CA PHE A 186 -5.14 -9.59 18.54
C PHE A 186 -5.30 -9.85 20.04
N ARG A 187 -6.11 -10.84 20.44
CA ARG A 187 -6.22 -11.29 21.84
C ARG A 187 -4.88 -11.76 22.41
N SER A 188 -4.09 -12.56 21.68
CA SER A 188 -2.81 -13.08 22.19
C SER A 188 -1.75 -11.98 22.39
N TYR A 189 -1.85 -10.88 21.64
CA TYR A 189 -1.04 -9.67 21.89
C TYR A 189 -1.58 -8.78 23.02
N GLY A 190 -2.73 -9.09 23.62
CA GLY A 190 -3.41 -8.22 24.60
C GLY A 190 -3.95 -6.94 23.95
N LEU A 191 -4.43 -7.04 22.71
CA LEU A 191 -4.99 -5.94 21.93
C LEU A 191 -6.50 -6.08 21.78
N PRO A 192 -7.24 -4.96 21.71
CA PRO A 192 -8.67 -4.98 21.46
C PRO A 192 -9.00 -5.49 20.06
N VAL A 193 -9.97 -6.41 20.01
CA VAL A 193 -10.33 -7.11 18.78
C VAL A 193 -10.94 -6.20 17.71
N ASP A 194 -11.58 -5.10 18.08
CA ASP A 194 -12.18 -4.17 17.10
C ASP A 194 -11.13 -3.49 16.19
N LEU A 195 -9.83 -3.54 16.51
CA LEU A 195 -8.74 -3.11 15.61
C LEU A 195 -8.69 -3.91 14.30
N ILE A 196 -9.24 -5.13 14.26
CA ILE A 196 -9.32 -5.95 13.05
C ILE A 196 -10.25 -5.36 11.98
N TYR A 197 -10.91 -4.23 12.22
CA TYR A 197 -11.65 -3.49 11.20
C TYR A 197 -10.79 -2.47 10.41
N LEU A 198 -9.52 -2.24 10.80
CA LEU A 198 -8.59 -1.43 10.01
C LEU A 198 -8.38 -1.91 8.55
N PRO A 199 -8.32 -3.23 8.24
CA PRO A 199 -8.25 -3.72 6.87
C PRO A 199 -9.48 -3.41 6.01
N CYS A 200 -10.62 -3.01 6.59
CA CYS A 200 -11.76 -2.47 5.83
C CYS A 200 -11.41 -1.12 5.17
N VAL A 201 -10.64 -0.29 5.87
CA VAL A 201 -10.14 1.02 5.43
C VAL A 201 -8.95 0.85 4.48
N GLU A 202 -7.95 0.05 4.88
CA GLU A 202 -6.68 -0.09 4.15
C GLU A 202 -6.84 -0.82 2.80
N SER A 203 -7.47 -2.01 2.78
CA SER A 203 -7.59 -2.84 1.57
C SER A 203 -9.03 -3.21 1.18
N SER A 204 -10.01 -2.85 2.01
CA SER A 204 -11.34 -3.47 2.04
C SER A 204 -11.25 -5.00 2.09
N TYR A 205 -10.43 -5.55 3.00
CA TYR A 205 -10.20 -7.00 3.14
C TYR A 205 -9.83 -7.68 1.82
N ASN A 206 -8.88 -7.12 1.06
CA ASN A 206 -8.35 -7.72 -0.18
C ASN A 206 -6.90 -8.18 0.02
N PHE A 207 -6.68 -9.49 -0.10
CA PHE A 207 -5.39 -10.13 0.21
C PHE A 207 -4.31 -9.81 -0.85
N SER A 208 -4.71 -9.63 -2.11
CA SER A 208 -3.81 -9.25 -3.22
C SER A 208 -3.74 -7.73 -3.43
N ALA A 209 -4.21 -6.92 -2.49
CA ALA A 209 -4.23 -5.47 -2.65
C ALA A 209 -2.82 -4.87 -2.75
N TYR A 210 -2.46 -4.35 -3.92
CA TYR A 210 -1.32 -3.45 -4.10
C TYR A 210 -1.80 -2.00 -4.33
N SER A 211 -1.04 -1.04 -3.82
CA SER A 211 -1.23 0.39 -4.06
C SER A 211 -0.25 0.93 -5.10
N LYS A 212 -0.57 2.07 -5.71
CA LYS A 212 0.31 2.73 -6.68
C LYS A 212 1.70 3.10 -6.09
N PHE A 213 1.83 3.10 -4.76
CA PHE A 213 3.01 3.55 -4.01
C PHE A 213 3.63 2.42 -3.16
N GLY A 214 3.49 1.16 -3.58
CA GLY A 214 4.25 0.05 -2.99
C GLY A 214 3.75 -0.48 -1.64
N ALA A 215 2.53 -0.11 -1.22
CA ALA A 215 1.84 -0.75 -0.11
C ALA A 215 1.18 -2.06 -0.59
N ALA A 216 1.32 -3.15 0.16
CA ALA A 216 0.84 -4.46 -0.25
C ALA A 216 0.07 -5.21 0.85
N GLY A 217 -0.78 -6.12 0.41
CA GLY A 217 -1.50 -7.07 1.25
C GLY A 217 -2.68 -6.46 2.00
N ILE A 218 -3.34 -7.31 2.80
CA ILE A 218 -4.60 -6.95 3.47
C ILE A 218 -4.46 -5.76 4.45
N TRP A 219 -3.27 -5.60 5.03
CA TRP A 219 -2.91 -4.54 5.99
C TRP A 219 -2.14 -3.35 5.36
N GLN A 220 -2.01 -3.30 4.02
CA GLN A 220 -1.31 -2.27 3.25
C GLN A 220 0.07 -1.86 3.80
N PHE A 221 0.91 -2.85 4.12
CA PHE A 221 2.28 -2.57 4.55
C PHE A 221 3.12 -2.00 3.39
N THR A 222 3.65 -0.78 3.57
CA THR A 222 4.75 -0.29 2.74
C THR A 222 5.99 -1.15 2.95
N HIS A 223 6.82 -1.32 1.92
CA HIS A 223 7.97 -2.23 1.98
C HIS A 223 8.94 -1.88 3.13
N SER A 224 9.16 -0.60 3.42
CA SER A 224 10.01 -0.11 4.52
C SER A 224 9.45 -0.35 5.92
N THR A 225 8.13 -0.40 6.08
CA THR A 225 7.50 -0.72 7.37
C THR A 225 7.41 -2.23 7.56
N GLY A 226 7.04 -2.96 6.50
CA GLY A 226 6.88 -4.41 6.54
C GLY A 226 8.16 -5.18 6.89
N ARG A 227 9.34 -4.76 6.36
CA ARG A 227 10.64 -5.41 6.69
C ARG A 227 11.04 -5.36 8.17
N GLN A 228 10.37 -4.54 9.00
CA GLN A 228 10.60 -4.53 10.45
C GLN A 228 9.89 -5.68 11.19
N TYR A 229 9.01 -6.42 10.51
CA TYR A 229 8.12 -7.43 11.12
C TYR A 229 7.91 -8.70 10.27
N MET A 230 8.35 -8.70 9.02
CA MET A 230 8.04 -9.68 7.96
C MET A 230 9.17 -9.78 6.93
N LYS A 231 9.28 -10.92 6.25
CA LYS A 231 10.16 -11.12 5.09
C LYS A 231 9.51 -10.58 3.81
N ILE A 232 10.23 -9.71 3.11
CA ILE A 232 9.85 -9.16 1.82
C ILE A 232 11.06 -9.20 0.91
N GLY A 233 10.91 -9.81 -0.26
CA GLY A 233 11.94 -9.96 -1.29
C GLY A 233 11.39 -10.75 -2.48
N TYR A 234 12.09 -10.72 -3.61
CA TYR A 234 11.62 -11.18 -4.94
C TYR A 234 10.99 -12.60 -5.02
N VAL A 235 11.29 -13.51 -4.07
CA VAL A 235 10.63 -14.84 -3.97
C VAL A 235 9.45 -14.90 -3.01
N VAL A 236 9.42 -14.08 -1.96
CA VAL A 236 8.47 -14.13 -0.85
C VAL A 236 8.15 -12.72 -0.35
N ASP A 237 6.88 -12.33 -0.43
CA ASP A 237 6.33 -11.13 0.19
C ASP A 237 5.27 -11.49 1.23
N GLU A 238 5.69 -11.63 2.49
CA GLU A 238 4.82 -11.99 3.61
C GLU A 238 3.74 -10.93 3.92
N ARG A 239 3.80 -9.73 3.35
CA ARG A 239 2.69 -8.76 3.41
C ARG A 239 1.41 -9.32 2.79
N ARG A 240 1.54 -10.15 1.76
CA ARG A 240 0.42 -10.80 1.05
C ARG A 240 -0.17 -11.98 1.84
N ASP A 241 0.54 -12.52 2.84
CA ASP A 241 -0.02 -13.55 3.73
C ASP A 241 -0.93 -12.90 4.79
N PRO A 242 -2.23 -13.22 4.84
CA PRO A 242 -3.15 -12.54 5.75
C PRO A 242 -2.89 -12.88 7.23
N TYR A 243 -2.20 -13.96 7.55
CA TYR A 243 -1.91 -14.37 8.93
C TYR A 243 -0.63 -13.69 9.43
N ILE A 244 0.46 -13.78 8.64
CA ILE A 244 1.75 -13.16 8.99
C ILE A 244 1.63 -11.63 9.01
N SER A 245 0.90 -11.04 8.07
CA SER A 245 0.66 -9.58 8.07
C SER A 245 -0.25 -9.11 9.22
N THR A 246 -1.15 -9.95 9.74
CA THR A 246 -1.95 -9.65 10.95
C THR A 246 -1.12 -9.69 12.22
N ASP A 247 -0.25 -10.70 12.35
CA ASP A 247 0.74 -10.81 13.42
C ASP A 247 1.71 -9.61 13.41
N ALA A 248 2.14 -9.18 12.23
CA ALA A 248 2.92 -7.94 12.06
C ALA A 248 2.13 -6.66 12.39
N ALA A 249 0.85 -6.57 12.01
CA ALA A 249 -0.02 -5.44 12.34
C ALA A 249 -0.27 -5.33 13.85
N ALA A 250 -0.49 -6.45 14.53
CA ALA A 250 -0.60 -6.50 15.99
C ALA A 250 0.70 -6.01 16.66
N ARG A 251 1.88 -6.49 16.22
CA ARG A 251 3.18 -5.95 16.70
C ARG A 251 3.30 -4.43 16.50
N LEU A 252 2.95 -3.92 15.32
CA LEU A 252 3.04 -2.49 15.01
C LEU A 252 2.06 -1.66 15.85
N LEU A 253 0.80 -2.06 15.97
CA LEU A 253 -0.22 -1.37 16.76
C LEU A 253 0.13 -1.38 18.26
N LYS A 254 0.60 -2.51 18.80
CA LYS A 254 1.13 -2.60 20.17
C LYS A 254 2.30 -1.64 20.39
N LYS A 255 3.24 -1.55 19.43
CA LYS A 255 4.40 -0.64 19.45
C LYS A 255 4.04 0.83 19.26
N ASN A 256 2.94 1.14 18.59
CA ASN A 256 2.37 2.49 18.50
C ASN A 256 1.72 2.90 19.82
N TYR A 257 0.84 2.04 20.37
CA TYR A 257 0.15 2.29 21.64
C TYR A 257 1.12 2.39 22.82
N ALA A 258 2.17 1.56 22.85
CA ALA A 258 3.17 1.57 23.91
C ALA A 258 3.84 2.94 24.15
N GLU A 259 4.07 3.73 23.09
CA GLU A 259 4.64 5.08 23.17
C GLU A 259 3.58 6.20 23.17
N LEU A 260 2.45 6.03 22.48
CA LEU A 260 1.44 7.09 22.34
C LEU A 260 0.35 7.08 23.43
N LYS A 261 0.14 5.94 24.11
CA LYS A 261 -0.80 5.69 25.22
C LYS A 261 -2.29 5.97 24.95
N GLU A 262 -2.67 6.32 23.72
CA GLU A 262 -4.04 6.60 23.30
C GLU A 262 -4.34 5.89 21.98
N TRP A 263 -5.45 5.17 21.88
CA TRP A 263 -5.83 4.50 20.63
C TRP A 263 -6.06 5.43 19.44
N PRO A 264 -6.74 6.59 19.57
CA PRO A 264 -6.85 7.57 18.48
C PRO A 264 -5.48 7.96 17.90
N LEU A 265 -4.47 8.14 18.76
CA LEU A 265 -3.10 8.44 18.33
C LEU A 265 -2.40 7.22 17.72
N ALA A 266 -2.55 6.03 18.33
CA ALA A 266 -1.87 4.81 17.90
C ALA A 266 -2.38 4.27 16.54
N ILE A 267 -3.69 4.42 16.29
CA ILE A 267 -4.33 4.17 14.99
C ILE A 267 -3.85 5.21 13.96
N THR A 268 -3.92 6.50 14.29
CA THR A 268 -3.43 7.56 13.38
C THR A 268 -1.94 7.38 13.05
N ALA A 269 -1.15 6.86 13.99
CA ALA A 269 0.27 6.53 13.81
C ALA A 269 0.55 5.32 12.92
N TYR A 270 -0.46 4.48 12.63
CA TYR A 270 -0.34 3.40 11.65
C TYR A 270 -0.19 3.99 10.24
N ASN A 271 -1.12 4.88 9.85
CA ASN A 271 -1.10 5.61 8.58
C ASN A 271 -0.02 6.71 8.52
N HIS A 272 0.05 7.57 9.55
CA HIS A 272 0.92 8.76 9.54
C HIS A 272 2.38 8.48 9.96
N GLY A 273 2.64 7.29 10.51
CA GLY A 273 3.92 6.92 11.10
C GLY A 273 4.10 7.46 12.53
N ARG A 274 4.50 6.55 13.43
CA ARG A 274 4.70 6.81 14.87
C ARG A 274 5.50 8.07 15.20
N ALA A 275 6.62 8.30 14.52
CA ALA A 275 7.46 9.48 14.76
C ALA A 275 6.78 10.80 14.37
N GLY A 276 5.84 10.80 13.41
CA GLY A 276 5.00 11.95 13.10
C GLY A 276 4.02 12.26 14.23
N MET A 277 3.34 11.22 14.73
CA MET A 277 2.39 11.38 15.83
C MET A 277 3.05 11.70 17.18
N MET A 278 4.26 11.24 17.45
CA MET A 278 5.02 11.67 18.64
C MET A 278 5.33 13.17 18.62
N ARG A 279 5.68 13.73 17.45
CA ARG A 279 5.84 15.19 17.29
C ARG A 279 4.51 15.94 17.45
N ALA A 280 3.43 15.39 16.88
CA ALA A 280 2.09 15.96 17.04
C ALA A 280 1.65 15.97 18.51
N LYS A 281 1.86 14.87 19.25
CA LYS A 281 1.55 14.78 20.68
C LYS A 281 2.39 15.76 21.50
N LYS A 282 3.72 15.83 21.28
CA LYS A 282 4.58 16.82 21.95
C LYS A 282 4.16 18.27 21.65
N SER A 283 3.60 18.55 20.46
CA SER A 283 3.16 19.89 20.08
C SER A 283 1.78 20.30 20.60
N LYS A 284 0.87 19.35 20.89
CA LYS A 284 -0.56 19.64 21.11
C LYS A 284 -1.21 18.90 22.29
N GLY A 285 -0.53 17.96 22.94
CA GLY A 285 -1.03 17.19 24.07
C GLY A 285 -1.94 16.02 23.68
N SER A 286 -3.14 16.28 23.15
CA SER A 286 -4.20 15.27 22.94
C SER A 286 -4.65 15.14 21.48
N TYR A 287 -5.29 14.02 21.14
CA TYR A 287 -5.84 13.76 19.80
C TYR A 287 -6.73 14.90 19.27
N GLU A 288 -7.69 15.41 20.04
CA GLU A 288 -8.56 16.50 19.58
C GLU A 288 -7.79 17.78 19.26
N LYS A 289 -6.79 18.15 20.07
CA LYS A 289 -5.97 19.34 19.83
C LYS A 289 -5.12 19.18 18.58
N ILE A 290 -4.69 17.95 18.26
CA ILE A 290 -4.04 17.59 16.99
C ILE A 290 -5.02 17.70 15.81
N PHE A 291 -6.18 17.05 15.91
CA PHE A 291 -7.19 17.04 14.85
C PHE A 291 -7.64 18.46 14.48
N LYS A 292 -7.93 19.30 15.49
CA LYS A 292 -8.35 20.71 15.32
C LYS A 292 -7.22 21.61 14.79
N SER A 293 -6.00 21.51 15.34
CA SER A 293 -4.99 22.58 15.20
C SER A 293 -3.57 22.17 14.77
N TYR A 294 -3.26 20.88 14.60
CA TYR A 294 -1.94 20.46 14.10
C TYR A 294 -1.87 20.53 12.58
N HIS A 295 -0.75 21.08 12.09
CA HIS A 295 -0.46 21.31 10.68
C HIS A 295 0.99 20.93 10.42
N SER A 296 1.25 20.17 9.36
CA SER A 296 2.60 19.87 8.87
C SER A 296 2.52 19.41 7.41
N ARG A 297 3.65 19.42 6.68
CA ARG A 297 3.74 19.05 5.26
C ARG A 297 3.19 17.64 4.95
N SER A 298 3.21 16.73 5.92
CA SER A 298 2.70 15.35 5.80
C SER A 298 1.34 15.10 6.48
N PHE A 299 0.91 15.89 7.47
CA PHE A 299 -0.37 15.66 8.19
C PHE A 299 -1.58 16.25 7.42
N LYS A 300 -1.79 15.70 6.22
CA LYS A 300 -2.85 16.04 5.25
C LYS A 300 -4.15 15.26 5.54
N PHE A 301 -5.13 15.40 4.63
CA PHE A 301 -6.49 14.84 4.75
C PHE A 301 -6.56 13.39 5.23
N ALA A 302 -5.88 12.44 4.58
CA ALA A 302 -5.92 11.02 4.94
C ALA A 302 -5.45 10.78 6.39
N SER A 303 -4.24 11.22 6.74
CA SER A 303 -3.72 11.08 8.11
C SER A 303 -4.56 11.81 9.17
N ARG A 304 -5.36 12.82 8.81
CA ARG A 304 -6.30 13.48 9.74
C ARG A 304 -7.61 12.70 9.92
N ASN A 305 -8.01 11.93 8.91
CA ASN A 305 -9.28 11.21 8.88
C ASN A 305 -9.17 9.73 9.24
N PHE A 306 -7.99 9.11 9.17
CA PHE A 306 -7.79 7.67 9.35
C PHE A 306 -8.43 7.07 10.62
N TYR A 307 -8.47 7.83 11.72
CA TYR A 307 -9.20 7.40 12.92
C TYR A 307 -10.73 7.45 12.74
N SER A 308 -11.28 8.49 12.12
CA SER A 308 -12.71 8.57 11.75
C SER A 308 -13.12 7.51 10.73
N GLU A 309 -12.25 7.19 9.77
CA GLU A 309 -12.41 6.08 8.81
C GLU A 309 -12.50 4.74 9.56
N PHE A 310 -11.62 4.50 10.54
CA PHE A 310 -11.68 3.33 11.43
C PHE A 310 -12.97 3.28 12.27
N LEU A 311 -13.38 4.41 12.88
CA LEU A 311 -14.63 4.51 13.64
C LEU A 311 -15.85 4.13 12.77
N ALA A 312 -15.94 4.70 11.56
CA ALA A 312 -16.99 4.38 10.59
C ALA A 312 -16.96 2.89 10.21
N ALA A 313 -15.79 2.36 9.87
CA ALA A 313 -15.62 0.96 9.49
C ALA A 313 -16.07 -0.01 10.60
N ARG A 314 -15.70 0.28 11.87
CA ARG A 314 -16.17 -0.49 13.05
C ARG A 314 -17.69 -0.43 13.20
N ILE A 315 -18.29 0.75 13.11
CA ILE A 315 -19.75 0.93 13.28
C ILE A 315 -20.52 0.10 12.25
N ILE A 316 -20.09 0.11 10.99
CA ILE A 316 -20.73 -0.66 9.92
C ILE A 316 -20.49 -2.17 10.11
N ALA A 317 -19.24 -2.58 10.37
CA ALA A 317 -18.87 -3.99 10.46
C ALA A 317 -19.49 -4.72 11.66
N LYS A 318 -19.86 -3.99 12.72
CA LYS A 318 -20.63 -4.51 13.87
C LYS A 318 -22.16 -4.46 13.66
N ASN A 319 -22.64 -3.81 12.59
CA ASN A 319 -24.06 -3.66 12.27
C ASN A 319 -24.38 -3.94 10.77
N PRO A 320 -23.85 -5.00 10.13
CA PRO A 320 -23.91 -5.14 8.67
C PRO A 320 -25.33 -5.15 8.10
N LYS A 321 -26.28 -5.80 8.79
CA LYS A 321 -27.69 -5.87 8.38
C LYS A 321 -28.34 -4.48 8.22
N LYS A 322 -27.98 -3.52 9.08
CA LYS A 322 -28.48 -2.12 9.03
C LYS A 322 -28.04 -1.38 7.76
N TYR A 323 -26.84 -1.67 7.25
CA TYR A 323 -26.22 -0.89 6.17
C TYR A 323 -26.25 -1.59 4.80
N PHE A 324 -26.37 -2.92 4.78
CA PHE A 324 -26.24 -3.72 3.56
C PHE A 324 -27.34 -4.77 3.35
N GLY A 325 -28.34 -4.84 4.24
CA GLY A 325 -29.22 -6.00 4.34
C GLY A 325 -28.46 -7.24 4.81
N ASP A 326 -29.10 -8.41 4.71
CA ASP A 326 -28.43 -9.66 5.05
C ASP A 326 -27.23 -9.95 4.13
N ILE A 327 -26.14 -10.42 4.74
CA ILE A 327 -24.91 -10.80 4.04
C ILE A 327 -24.43 -12.14 4.56
N VAL A 328 -24.09 -13.04 3.64
CA VAL A 328 -23.39 -14.29 3.97
C VAL A 328 -21.90 -14.00 3.97
N LEU A 329 -21.23 -14.22 5.10
CA LEU A 329 -19.77 -14.16 5.18
C LEU A 329 -19.16 -15.41 4.54
N LYS A 330 -18.01 -15.27 3.87
CA LYS A 330 -17.26 -16.45 3.42
C LYS A 330 -16.73 -17.26 4.60
N THR A 331 -16.73 -18.58 4.47
CA THR A 331 -16.15 -19.50 5.46
C THR A 331 -14.61 -19.43 5.48
N PRO A 332 -13.96 -19.74 6.62
CA PRO A 332 -12.51 -19.97 6.67
C PRO A 332 -12.05 -21.09 5.74
N VAL A 333 -10.81 -20.98 5.25
CA VAL A 333 -10.13 -22.03 4.48
C VAL A 333 -9.17 -22.76 5.40
N THR A 334 -9.34 -24.07 5.52
CA THR A 334 -8.44 -24.96 6.27
C THR A 334 -7.24 -25.39 5.43
N PHE A 335 -6.11 -25.65 6.08
CA PHE A 335 -4.87 -26.05 5.44
C PHE A 335 -3.91 -26.70 6.45
N GLN A 336 -3.07 -27.61 5.96
CA GLN A 336 -1.93 -28.14 6.72
C GLN A 336 -0.65 -27.38 6.37
N VAL A 337 0.33 -27.31 7.29
CA VAL A 337 1.53 -26.46 7.14
C VAL A 337 2.82 -27.28 7.31
N LEU A 338 3.68 -27.28 6.28
CA LEU A 338 5.02 -27.85 6.36
C LEU A 338 6.09 -26.75 6.28
N LYS A 339 7.06 -26.78 7.21
CA LYS A 339 8.25 -25.93 7.14
C LYS A 339 9.33 -26.56 6.25
N THR A 340 9.73 -25.88 5.17
CA THR A 340 10.67 -26.43 4.18
C THR A 340 12.09 -26.62 4.74
N LYS A 341 12.65 -27.84 4.63
CA LYS A 341 14.00 -28.16 5.14
C LYS A 341 15.14 -27.66 4.23
N GLY A 342 14.89 -27.55 2.93
CA GLY A 342 15.78 -27.00 1.88
C GLY A 342 15.00 -26.16 0.87
N TYR A 343 15.59 -25.84 -0.28
CA TYR A 343 14.88 -25.18 -1.38
C TYR A 343 14.02 -26.19 -2.14
N LEU A 344 12.81 -25.82 -2.60
CA LEU A 344 11.92 -26.75 -3.32
C LEU A 344 11.52 -26.26 -4.74
N PRO A 345 11.64 -27.12 -5.76
CA PRO A 345 11.10 -26.89 -7.09
C PRO A 345 9.57 -27.04 -7.11
N ILE A 346 8.87 -25.93 -7.26
CA ILE A 346 7.41 -25.86 -7.08
C ILE A 346 6.62 -26.70 -8.10
N LYS A 347 7.08 -26.80 -9.35
CA LYS A 347 6.43 -27.58 -10.42
C LYS A 347 6.64 -29.09 -10.20
N GLU A 348 7.88 -29.52 -9.93
CA GLU A 348 8.19 -30.93 -9.59
C GLU A 348 7.40 -31.40 -8.35
N LEU A 349 7.18 -30.50 -7.38
CA LEU A 349 6.42 -30.78 -6.16
C LEU A 349 4.94 -31.05 -6.43
N PHE A 350 4.22 -30.14 -7.08
CA PHE A 350 2.77 -30.30 -7.25
C PHE A 350 2.40 -31.30 -8.34
N ASN A 351 3.27 -31.54 -9.32
CA ASN A 351 3.12 -32.67 -10.24
C ASN A 351 3.20 -34.02 -9.49
N ARG A 352 3.99 -34.13 -8.42
CA ARG A 352 4.08 -35.36 -7.59
C ARG A 352 2.95 -35.49 -6.57
N LEU A 353 2.31 -34.39 -6.17
CA LEU A 353 1.19 -34.34 -5.21
C LEU A 353 -0.19 -34.19 -5.88
N ASN A 354 -0.24 -34.13 -7.22
CA ASN A 354 -1.45 -33.91 -8.03
C ASN A 354 -2.31 -32.70 -7.60
N ILE A 355 -1.67 -31.56 -7.34
CA ILE A 355 -2.34 -30.31 -6.90
C ILE A 355 -2.33 -29.28 -8.03
N SER A 356 -3.41 -28.52 -8.19
CA SER A 356 -3.38 -27.35 -9.09
C SER A 356 -2.44 -26.26 -8.54
N ILE A 357 -1.86 -25.49 -9.45
CA ILE A 357 -1.01 -24.33 -9.09
C ILE A 357 -1.87 -23.23 -8.45
N GLN A 358 -3.14 -23.13 -8.84
CA GLN A 358 -4.11 -22.13 -8.40
C GLN A 358 -4.53 -22.30 -6.93
N ASP A 359 -4.72 -23.54 -6.48
CA ASP A 359 -5.04 -23.83 -5.07
C ASP A 359 -3.87 -23.44 -4.17
N ILE A 360 -2.64 -23.79 -4.57
CA ILE A 360 -1.44 -23.39 -3.84
C ILE A 360 -1.24 -21.88 -3.86
N GLN A 361 -1.47 -21.19 -4.98
CA GLN A 361 -1.43 -19.72 -5.06
C GLN A 361 -2.43 -19.07 -4.09
N THR A 362 -3.61 -19.67 -3.94
CA THR A 362 -4.67 -19.21 -3.02
C THR A 362 -4.26 -19.43 -1.55
N LEU A 363 -3.65 -20.57 -1.23
CA LEU A 363 -3.17 -20.88 0.13
C LEU A 363 -1.86 -20.16 0.51
N ASN A 364 -1.00 -19.86 -0.46
CA ASN A 364 0.34 -19.29 -0.26
C ASN A 364 0.52 -17.95 -1.02
N PRO A 365 -0.33 -16.93 -0.77
CA PRO A 365 -0.31 -15.66 -1.51
C PRO A 365 0.99 -14.84 -1.32
N SER A 366 1.82 -15.21 -0.34
CA SER A 366 3.17 -14.66 -0.12
C SER A 366 4.24 -15.24 -1.04
N LEU A 367 4.04 -16.41 -1.65
CA LEU A 367 4.93 -16.87 -2.72
C LEU A 367 4.72 -15.99 -3.96
N ARG A 368 5.82 -15.53 -4.55
CA ARG A 368 5.79 -14.61 -5.70
C ARG A 368 5.89 -15.36 -7.03
N LYS A 369 5.49 -14.70 -8.13
CA LYS A 369 5.57 -15.28 -9.49
C LYS A 369 6.91 -15.90 -9.89
N PRO A 370 8.09 -15.37 -9.48
CA PRO A 370 9.36 -16.03 -9.78
C PRO A 370 9.43 -17.47 -9.26
N VAL A 371 8.76 -17.78 -8.14
CA VAL A 371 8.63 -19.16 -7.66
C VAL A 371 7.74 -19.96 -8.61
N PHE A 372 6.46 -19.58 -8.77
CA PHE A 372 5.49 -20.32 -9.60
C PHE A 372 5.92 -20.53 -11.06
N ASN A 373 6.60 -19.54 -11.65
CA ASN A 373 7.13 -19.63 -13.01
C ASN A 373 8.31 -20.62 -13.12
N GLY A 374 8.96 -21.00 -12.01
CA GLY A 374 10.15 -21.86 -11.97
C GLY A 374 11.48 -21.10 -12.10
N GLN A 375 11.44 -19.77 -12.02
CA GLN A 375 12.59 -18.86 -12.07
C GLN A 375 13.44 -18.94 -10.79
N LYS A 376 12.79 -19.20 -9.66
CA LYS A 376 13.38 -19.45 -8.33
C LYS A 376 12.66 -20.64 -7.68
N TYR A 377 13.29 -21.23 -6.67
CA TYR A 377 12.70 -22.26 -5.81
C TYR A 377 12.01 -21.65 -4.59
N ILE A 378 11.05 -22.36 -4.01
CA ILE A 378 10.50 -22.06 -2.68
C ILE A 378 11.67 -22.00 -1.69
N PRO A 379 11.84 -20.94 -0.90
CA PRO A 379 13.01 -20.80 -0.04
C PRO A 379 13.01 -21.79 1.13
N ARG A 380 14.21 -22.16 1.60
CA ARG A 380 14.43 -22.88 2.86
C ARG A 380 13.76 -22.14 4.05
N GLY A 381 13.13 -22.89 4.94
CA GLY A 381 12.49 -22.40 6.16
C GLY A 381 11.11 -21.76 5.97
N PHE A 382 10.53 -21.81 4.77
CA PHE A 382 9.21 -21.27 4.45
C PHE A 382 8.10 -22.18 5.01
N SER A 383 7.02 -21.57 5.52
CA SER A 383 5.83 -22.28 6.00
C SER A 383 4.86 -22.52 4.85
N LEU A 384 5.07 -23.61 4.11
CA LEU A 384 4.30 -23.99 2.94
C LEU A 384 2.95 -24.59 3.35
N LYS A 385 1.86 -23.97 2.91
CA LYS A 385 0.48 -24.38 3.17
C LYS A 385 -0.04 -25.30 2.07
N PHE A 386 -0.77 -26.33 2.46
CA PHE A 386 -1.36 -27.33 1.56
C PHE A 386 -2.85 -27.54 1.87
N PRO A 387 -3.66 -27.97 0.90
CA PRO A 387 -5.05 -28.36 1.14
C PRO A 387 -5.14 -29.39 2.27
N GLU A 388 -6.17 -29.30 3.10
CA GLU A 388 -6.38 -30.21 4.22
C GLU A 388 -6.57 -31.68 3.78
N THR A 389 -6.95 -31.90 2.53
CA THR A 389 -7.12 -33.23 1.90
C THR A 389 -5.83 -34.05 1.71
N LEU A 390 -4.64 -33.47 1.94
CA LEU A 390 -3.36 -34.17 1.79
C LEU A 390 -2.70 -34.43 3.15
N THR A 391 -2.47 -35.70 3.50
CA THR A 391 -1.88 -36.04 4.80
C THR A 391 -0.42 -35.61 4.91
N MET A 392 0.05 -35.31 6.12
CA MET A 392 1.48 -35.09 6.36
C MET A 392 2.36 -36.31 6.06
N HIS A 393 1.81 -37.53 5.98
CA HIS A 393 2.58 -38.69 5.50
C HIS A 393 2.90 -38.52 4.01
N ASP A 394 1.89 -38.32 3.17
CA ASP A 394 2.04 -38.19 1.71
C ASP A 394 2.93 -36.99 1.36
N ILE A 395 2.70 -35.86 2.02
CA ILE A 395 3.48 -34.65 1.77
C ILE A 395 4.96 -34.85 2.10
N ASN A 396 5.31 -35.49 3.21
CA ASN A 396 6.72 -35.79 3.51
C ASN A 396 7.31 -36.83 2.54
N LYS A 397 6.56 -37.88 2.19
CA LYS A 397 6.94 -38.94 1.25
C LYS A 397 7.35 -38.39 -0.12
N HIS A 398 6.59 -37.44 -0.67
CA HIS A 398 6.89 -36.85 -1.98
C HIS A 398 7.91 -35.68 -1.94
N ILE A 399 8.11 -35.02 -0.79
CA ILE A 399 9.02 -33.87 -0.66
C ILE A 399 10.48 -34.25 -0.44
N ALA A 400 10.77 -35.33 0.28
CA ALA A 400 12.13 -35.61 0.77
C ALA A 400 13.22 -35.58 -0.32
N ALA A 401 12.95 -36.18 -1.48
CA ALA A 401 13.88 -36.26 -2.61
C ALA A 401 13.90 -35.01 -3.52
N LEU A 402 13.06 -34.00 -3.27
CA LEU A 402 12.97 -32.79 -4.11
C LEU A 402 13.86 -31.64 -3.63
N TYR A 403 14.36 -31.70 -2.39
CA TYR A 403 15.15 -30.61 -1.82
C TYR A 403 16.43 -30.34 -2.63
N LYS A 404 16.70 -29.04 -2.87
CA LYS A 404 17.96 -28.55 -3.45
C LYS A 404 18.69 -27.69 -2.42
N ASP A 405 20.02 -27.70 -2.43
CA ASP A 405 20.82 -26.98 -1.43
C ASP A 405 20.93 -25.48 -1.68
N LYS A 406 20.90 -25.07 -2.94
CA LYS A 406 21.12 -23.70 -3.42
C LYS A 406 19.88 -23.17 -4.14
N GLN A 407 19.65 -21.86 -4.02
CA GLN A 407 18.66 -21.13 -4.82
C GLN A 407 19.15 -20.99 -6.26
N LYS A 408 18.24 -20.90 -7.24
CA LYS A 408 18.60 -20.51 -8.61
C LYS A 408 19.17 -19.07 -8.61
N PRO A 409 20.33 -18.79 -9.22
CA PRO A 409 20.85 -17.43 -9.35
C PRO A 409 20.06 -16.66 -10.40
N SER A 410 19.82 -15.38 -10.14
CA SER A 410 19.24 -14.45 -11.12
C SER A 410 20.36 -13.72 -11.87
N ARG A 411 20.53 -14.03 -13.16
CA ARG A 411 21.61 -13.49 -14.01
C ARG A 411 21.06 -12.42 -14.94
N PHE A 412 21.82 -11.34 -15.15
CA PHE A 412 21.41 -10.18 -15.96
C PHE A 412 22.53 -9.63 -16.85
N HIS A 413 22.17 -9.17 -18.04
CA HIS A 413 23.02 -8.37 -18.92
C HIS A 413 22.44 -6.97 -19.08
N ARG A 414 23.24 -5.92 -18.87
CA ARG A 414 22.82 -4.53 -19.12
C ARG A 414 23.26 -4.11 -20.51
N VAL A 415 22.29 -3.82 -21.37
CA VAL A 415 22.46 -3.50 -22.79
C VAL A 415 23.35 -2.26 -22.96
N GLN A 416 24.40 -2.40 -23.78
CA GLN A 416 25.39 -1.37 -24.09
C GLN A 416 25.19 -0.79 -25.50
N LYS A 417 25.97 0.22 -25.88
CA LYS A 417 25.97 0.74 -27.25
C LYS A 417 26.56 -0.31 -28.20
N GLY A 418 25.79 -0.75 -29.19
CA GLY A 418 26.18 -1.79 -30.15
C GLY A 418 25.69 -3.20 -29.82
N ASP A 419 25.07 -3.41 -28.66
CA ASP A 419 24.45 -4.70 -28.33
C ASP A 419 23.26 -5.03 -29.23
N THR A 420 23.09 -6.31 -29.54
CA THR A 420 21.86 -6.87 -30.13
C THR A 420 21.40 -8.06 -29.30
N ALA A 421 20.09 -8.35 -29.28
CA ALA A 421 19.58 -9.49 -28.51
C ALA A 421 20.22 -10.83 -28.94
N GLY A 422 20.50 -11.00 -30.24
CA GLY A 422 21.21 -12.17 -30.77
C GLY A 422 22.69 -12.24 -30.37
N ALA A 423 23.39 -11.11 -30.27
CA ALA A 423 24.76 -11.07 -29.76
C ALA A 423 24.79 -11.43 -28.25
N ILE A 424 23.91 -10.83 -27.45
CA ILE A 424 23.78 -11.11 -26.01
C ILE A 424 23.42 -12.58 -25.77
N ALA A 425 22.48 -13.14 -26.55
CA ALA A 425 22.08 -14.54 -26.44
C ALA A 425 23.28 -15.49 -26.64
N ARG A 426 24.07 -15.28 -27.70
CA ARG A 426 25.28 -16.05 -27.98
C ARG A 426 26.36 -15.87 -26.91
N LEU A 427 26.62 -14.62 -26.49
CA LEU A 427 27.62 -14.29 -25.46
C LEU A 427 27.38 -15.01 -24.12
N HIS A 428 26.11 -15.19 -23.73
CA HIS A 428 25.73 -15.83 -22.46
C HIS A 428 25.29 -17.30 -22.62
N PHE A 429 25.47 -17.89 -23.80
CA PHE A 429 25.11 -19.28 -24.14
C PHE A 429 23.63 -19.62 -23.88
N VAL A 430 22.72 -18.67 -24.14
CA VAL A 430 21.26 -18.85 -24.06
C VAL A 430 20.63 -18.81 -25.45
N LYS A 431 19.51 -19.51 -25.68
CA LYS A 431 18.79 -19.39 -26.96
C LYS A 431 18.16 -17.99 -27.06
N LEU A 432 18.16 -17.41 -28.26
CA LEU A 432 17.54 -16.11 -28.51
C LEU A 432 16.03 -16.13 -28.20
N HIS A 433 15.35 -17.23 -28.52
CA HIS A 433 13.93 -17.44 -28.18
C HIS A 433 13.71 -17.34 -26.66
N ASP A 434 14.51 -18.06 -25.87
CA ASP A 434 14.43 -18.06 -24.41
C ASP A 434 14.75 -16.65 -23.85
N LEU A 435 15.73 -15.94 -24.43
CA LEU A 435 16.03 -14.56 -24.04
C LEU A 435 14.87 -13.58 -24.35
N ILE A 436 14.17 -13.75 -25.48
CA ILE A 436 12.97 -12.99 -25.84
C ILE A 436 11.84 -13.24 -24.83
N LEU A 437 11.55 -14.52 -24.53
CA LEU A 437 10.50 -14.88 -23.57
C LEU A 437 10.83 -14.45 -22.14
N ALA A 438 12.08 -14.60 -21.70
CA ALA A 438 12.56 -14.21 -20.36
C ALA A 438 12.30 -12.73 -20.03
N ASN A 439 12.26 -11.89 -21.06
CA ASN A 439 12.19 -10.43 -20.96
C ASN A 439 10.87 -9.86 -21.50
N GLY A 440 10.03 -10.69 -22.12
CA GLY A 440 8.82 -10.24 -22.81
C GLY A 440 9.13 -9.24 -23.93
N LEU A 441 10.17 -9.51 -24.73
CA LEU A 441 10.48 -8.71 -25.91
C LEU A 441 9.45 -8.95 -27.01
N ASN A 442 9.32 -8.01 -27.94
CA ASN A 442 8.52 -8.19 -29.15
C ASN A 442 9.16 -9.21 -30.11
N ARG A 443 8.45 -9.60 -31.17
CA ARG A 443 8.96 -10.55 -32.19
C ARG A 443 10.26 -10.07 -32.87
N GLY A 444 10.46 -8.76 -32.96
CA GLY A 444 11.70 -8.14 -33.47
C GLY A 444 12.84 -8.06 -32.46
N ALA A 445 12.70 -8.64 -31.26
CA ALA A 445 13.70 -8.67 -30.19
C ALA A 445 14.32 -7.29 -29.86
N THR A 446 13.53 -6.21 -29.94
CA THR A 446 14.00 -4.83 -29.78
C THR A 446 14.50 -4.58 -28.35
N ILE A 447 15.71 -4.03 -28.24
CA ILE A 447 16.35 -3.67 -26.97
C ILE A 447 16.92 -2.25 -27.03
N TYR A 448 16.96 -1.58 -25.88
CA TYR A 448 17.42 -0.19 -25.75
C TYR A 448 18.64 -0.09 -24.84
N ILE A 449 19.51 0.91 -25.08
CA ILE A 449 20.72 1.10 -24.27
C ILE A 449 20.35 1.34 -22.80
N GLY A 450 21.08 0.69 -21.89
CA GLY A 450 20.86 0.78 -20.44
C GLY A 450 19.79 -0.16 -19.88
N GLN A 451 18.99 -0.80 -20.73
CA GLN A 451 18.01 -1.83 -20.39
C GLN A 451 18.70 -3.05 -19.74
N ASN A 452 18.11 -3.60 -18.67
CA ASN A 452 18.63 -4.82 -18.03
C ASN A 452 17.82 -6.04 -18.49
N LEU A 453 18.46 -6.97 -19.20
CA LEU A 453 17.88 -8.23 -19.67
C LEU A 453 18.15 -9.36 -18.67
N ARG A 454 17.11 -10.09 -18.26
CA ARG A 454 17.19 -11.41 -17.63
C ARG A 454 17.85 -12.39 -18.59
N LEU A 455 18.89 -13.06 -18.11
CA LEU A 455 19.49 -14.22 -18.76
C LEU A 455 18.84 -15.46 -18.13
N PRO A 456 18.02 -16.24 -18.87
CA PRO A 456 17.43 -17.46 -18.32
C PRO A 456 18.52 -18.49 -17.99
N VAL A 457 18.30 -19.30 -16.96
CA VAL A 457 19.22 -20.43 -16.68
C VAL A 457 18.91 -21.61 -17.61
N LYS A 458 19.89 -22.49 -17.81
CA LYS A 458 19.68 -23.76 -18.52
C LYS A 458 18.50 -24.51 -17.88
N ASP A 459 17.65 -25.10 -18.72
CA ASP A 459 16.46 -25.87 -18.32
C ASP A 459 15.37 -25.03 -17.59
N GLU A 460 15.38 -23.70 -17.74
CA GLU A 460 14.28 -22.82 -17.33
C GLU A 460 13.15 -22.81 -18.38
N ILE A 461 12.06 -23.56 -18.14
CA ILE A 461 10.86 -23.51 -19.01
C ILE A 461 10.16 -22.17 -18.83
N ILE A 462 10.30 -21.30 -19.83
CA ILE A 462 9.68 -19.98 -19.88
C ILE A 462 8.34 -20.06 -20.61
N LEU A 463 7.26 -19.80 -19.89
CA LEU A 463 5.93 -19.73 -20.50
C LEU A 463 5.78 -18.40 -21.24
N ALA A 464 5.39 -18.45 -22.51
CA ALA A 464 4.97 -17.26 -23.24
C ALA A 464 3.76 -16.63 -22.54
N LYS A 465 3.85 -15.34 -22.17
CA LYS A 465 2.64 -14.57 -21.86
C LYS A 465 1.77 -14.56 -23.11
N LYS A 466 0.50 -14.98 -22.99
CA LYS A 466 -0.51 -14.65 -24.01
C LYS A 466 -0.48 -13.12 -24.17
N GLU A 467 -0.26 -12.62 -25.39
CA GLU A 467 -0.36 -11.18 -25.64
C GLU A 467 -1.77 -10.74 -25.21
N PRO A 468 -1.94 -9.62 -24.48
CA PRO A 468 -3.27 -9.09 -24.24
C PRO A 468 -3.84 -8.70 -25.60
N GLU A 469 -4.85 -9.43 -26.06
CA GLU A 469 -5.49 -9.20 -27.34
C GLU A 469 -5.96 -7.74 -27.37
N THR A 470 -5.30 -6.91 -28.20
CA THR A 470 -5.83 -5.59 -28.54
C THR A 470 -7.24 -5.82 -29.06
N PRO A 471 -8.28 -5.22 -28.45
CA PRO A 471 -9.66 -5.53 -28.81
C PRO A 471 -9.81 -5.31 -30.31
N LYS A 472 -10.12 -6.39 -31.04
CA LYS A 472 -10.29 -6.31 -32.50
C LYS A 472 -11.33 -5.23 -32.76
N ASN A 473 -10.91 -4.19 -33.48
CA ASN A 473 -11.81 -3.13 -33.90
C ASN A 473 -12.96 -3.81 -34.67
N PRO A 474 -14.23 -3.72 -34.22
CA PRO A 474 -15.30 -4.48 -34.85
C PRO A 474 -15.40 -4.06 -36.31
N GLU A 475 -15.23 -5.03 -37.21
CA GLU A 475 -15.20 -4.76 -38.63
C GLU A 475 -16.51 -4.11 -39.06
N MET A 476 -16.39 -3.01 -39.82
CA MET A 476 -17.56 -2.25 -40.27
C MET A 476 -18.32 -3.04 -41.32
N VAL A 477 -19.23 -3.91 -40.88
CA VAL A 477 -20.27 -4.51 -41.71
C VAL A 477 -21.15 -3.36 -42.22
N THR A 478 -20.89 -2.91 -43.45
CA THR A 478 -21.53 -1.75 -44.07
C THR A 478 -22.99 -2.03 -44.45
N LYS A 479 -23.89 -2.06 -43.46
CA LYS A 479 -25.33 -2.16 -43.69
C LYS A 479 -25.96 -0.77 -43.75
N LYS A 480 -26.20 -0.27 -44.96
CA LYS A 480 -26.90 1.00 -45.20
C LYS A 480 -28.29 0.97 -44.56
N MET A 481 -28.51 1.71 -43.48
CA MET A 481 -29.84 2.02 -42.96
C MET A 481 -29.98 3.53 -42.70
N ARG A 482 -31.15 4.07 -43.06
CA ARG A 482 -31.43 5.49 -43.22
C ARG A 482 -32.24 5.98 -42.02
N VAL A 483 -31.70 6.91 -41.23
CA VAL A 483 -32.36 7.48 -40.04
C VAL A 483 -32.48 9.00 -40.20
N LYS A 484 -33.57 9.57 -39.67
CA LYS A 484 -33.97 10.98 -39.85
C LYS A 484 -33.31 11.92 -38.82
N GLU A 485 -33.23 13.20 -39.16
CA GLU A 485 -32.65 14.26 -38.33
C GLU A 485 -33.60 14.78 -37.22
N LYS A 486 -33.03 15.09 -36.05
CA LYS A 486 -33.37 16.18 -35.08
C LYS A 486 -32.66 15.90 -33.75
N LYS A 487 -32.23 16.87 -32.93
CA LYS A 487 -32.16 18.35 -33.08
C LYS A 487 -30.89 18.86 -32.34
N VAL A 488 -30.46 20.09 -32.64
CA VAL A 488 -29.21 20.71 -32.19
C VAL A 488 -29.10 20.88 -30.66
N LEU A 489 -27.88 20.68 -30.15
CA LEU A 489 -27.33 21.29 -28.92
C LEU A 489 -26.04 22.03 -29.30
N GLU A 490 -25.79 23.19 -28.71
CA GLU A 490 -24.69 24.08 -29.09
C GLU A 490 -23.31 23.61 -28.59
N PRO A 491 -22.21 23.87 -29.33
CA PRO A 491 -20.88 23.40 -28.98
C PRO A 491 -20.21 24.27 -27.90
N LEU A 492 -19.69 23.64 -26.85
CA LEU A 492 -18.79 24.27 -25.88
C LEU A 492 -17.38 24.44 -26.53
N PRO A 493 -16.65 25.55 -26.32
CA PRO A 493 -15.44 25.86 -27.10
C PRO A 493 -14.34 24.79 -27.11
N GLU A 494 -13.76 24.60 -28.30
CA GLU A 494 -12.77 23.57 -28.62
C GLU A 494 -11.39 23.87 -28.02
N LEU A 495 -11.07 23.21 -26.88
CA LEU A 495 -9.76 23.31 -26.23
C LEU A 495 -8.90 22.04 -26.45
N LEU A 496 -8.48 21.87 -27.71
CA LEU A 496 -7.27 21.16 -28.17
C LEU A 496 -6.95 19.82 -27.48
N ALA A 497 -7.70 18.77 -27.82
CA ALA A 497 -7.33 17.38 -27.52
C ALA A 497 -6.54 16.73 -28.67
N GLN A 498 -5.35 17.24 -28.99
CA GLN A 498 -4.48 16.59 -30.00
C GLN A 498 -4.09 15.16 -29.54
N PRO A 499 -4.33 14.12 -30.35
CA PRO A 499 -3.83 12.78 -30.04
C PRO A 499 -2.33 12.72 -30.32
N VAL A 500 -1.51 12.64 -29.26
CA VAL A 500 -0.05 12.48 -29.39
C VAL A 500 0.26 11.18 -30.13
N LYS A 501 0.64 11.29 -31.41
CA LYS A 501 0.89 10.16 -32.31
C LYS A 501 2.14 9.36 -31.97
N ASP A 502 3.13 9.96 -31.31
CA ASP A 502 4.40 9.30 -31.00
C ASP A 502 4.35 8.49 -29.70
N LYS A 503 4.40 7.17 -29.84
CA LYS A 503 4.73 6.25 -28.74
C LYS A 503 5.95 5.39 -29.09
N ALA A 504 7.11 5.83 -28.62
CA ALA A 504 8.16 4.88 -28.27
C ALA A 504 7.57 3.89 -27.24
N TYR A 505 7.46 2.61 -27.61
CA TYR A 505 6.91 1.58 -26.74
C TYR A 505 7.95 1.23 -25.65
N ILE A 506 7.90 1.98 -24.55
CA ILE A 506 8.68 1.68 -23.35
C ILE A 506 8.04 0.45 -22.70
N ASN A 507 8.62 -0.72 -22.92
CA ASN A 507 8.10 -1.98 -22.39
C ASN A 507 8.05 -1.91 -20.84
N PRO A 508 6.87 -1.99 -20.22
CA PRO A 508 6.75 -1.82 -18.77
C PRO A 508 7.50 -2.89 -17.98
N ASN A 509 7.71 -4.08 -18.54
CA ASN A 509 8.26 -5.23 -17.83
C ASN A 509 9.77 -5.15 -17.53
N ILE A 510 10.52 -4.18 -18.08
CA ILE A 510 12.00 -4.22 -18.10
C ILE A 510 12.63 -3.09 -17.27
N VAL A 511 13.51 -3.44 -16.33
CA VAL A 511 14.17 -2.49 -15.42
C VAL A 511 15.23 -1.68 -16.18
N THR A 512 15.15 -0.35 -16.12
CA THR A 512 16.05 0.58 -16.83
C THR A 512 17.08 1.27 -15.93
N SER A 513 16.93 1.17 -14.61
CA SER A 513 17.81 1.76 -13.59
C SER A 513 19.27 1.29 -13.71
N ASN A 514 20.23 2.13 -13.31
CA ASN A 514 21.65 1.78 -13.35
C ASN A 514 22.10 1.15 -12.03
N LEU A 515 21.82 -0.15 -11.90
CA LEU A 515 21.98 -0.87 -10.63
C LEU A 515 23.42 -1.32 -10.33
N LYS A 516 24.36 -1.14 -11.27
CA LYS A 516 25.74 -1.60 -11.12
C LYS A 516 26.60 -0.80 -10.14
N VAL A 517 27.63 -1.47 -9.62
CA VAL A 517 28.78 -0.86 -8.97
C VAL A 517 29.69 -0.30 -10.07
N PHE A 518 29.66 1.01 -10.29
CA PHE A 518 30.29 1.63 -11.46
C PHE A 518 31.80 1.87 -11.29
N GLN A 519 32.32 1.77 -10.07
CA GLN A 519 33.73 1.92 -9.75
C GLN A 519 34.05 1.13 -8.47
N THR A 520 35.25 0.56 -8.40
CA THR A 520 35.78 -0.12 -7.22
C THR A 520 37.14 0.45 -6.83
N TYR A 521 37.52 0.31 -5.57
CA TYR A 521 38.86 0.61 -5.07
C TYR A 521 39.17 -0.25 -3.84
N SER A 522 40.43 -0.64 -3.69
CA SER A 522 40.91 -1.42 -2.55
C SER A 522 41.45 -0.50 -1.47
N LYS A 523 41.09 -0.75 -0.20
CA LYS A 523 41.71 -0.11 0.97
C LYS A 523 42.26 -1.21 1.88
N GLY A 524 43.50 -1.60 1.64
CA GLY A 524 44.00 -2.90 2.08
C GLY A 524 43.12 -4.03 1.53
N ASN A 525 42.84 -5.04 2.35
CA ASN A 525 42.02 -6.19 1.95
C ASN A 525 40.51 -5.89 1.81
N LEU A 526 40.07 -4.63 1.99
CA LEU A 526 38.67 -4.24 1.81
C LEU A 526 38.44 -3.68 0.40
N ILE A 527 37.64 -4.40 -0.39
CA ILE A 527 37.05 -3.87 -1.62
C ILE A 527 35.92 -2.91 -1.25
N ILE A 528 35.95 -1.71 -1.82
CA ILE A 528 34.92 -0.68 -1.65
C ILE A 528 34.35 -0.34 -3.04
N GLY A 529 33.03 -0.44 -3.18
CA GLY A 529 32.31 -0.08 -4.40
C GLY A 529 31.74 1.33 -4.35
N MET A 530 31.50 1.93 -5.51
CA MET A 530 30.66 3.12 -5.66
C MET A 530 29.40 2.79 -6.45
N ILE A 531 28.26 3.26 -5.93
CA ILE A 531 26.95 3.13 -6.55
C ILE A 531 26.29 4.50 -6.68
N LYS A 532 25.32 4.60 -7.59
CA LYS A 532 24.44 5.76 -7.77
C LYS A 532 23.08 5.42 -7.14
N VAL A 533 22.58 6.24 -6.23
CA VAL A 533 21.31 6.02 -5.52
C VAL A 533 20.13 6.11 -6.49
N GLU A 534 19.26 5.10 -6.51
CA GLU A 534 18.07 5.05 -7.35
C GLU A 534 16.78 5.31 -6.55
N THR A 535 15.66 5.39 -7.25
CA THR A 535 14.31 5.54 -6.69
C THR A 535 13.97 4.44 -5.67
N GLU A 536 13.18 4.77 -4.64
CA GLU A 536 12.81 3.91 -3.50
C GLU A 536 13.97 3.40 -2.60
N GLU A 537 15.24 3.58 -2.99
CA GLU A 537 16.38 3.08 -2.23
C GLU A 537 16.67 3.88 -0.94
N THR A 538 17.36 3.23 0.00
CA THR A 538 17.71 3.81 1.31
C THR A 538 19.03 3.21 1.81
N LEU A 539 19.70 3.87 2.76
CA LEU A 539 20.86 3.28 3.44
C LEU A 539 20.53 1.97 4.20
N GLY A 540 19.24 1.74 4.53
CA GLY A 540 18.77 0.45 5.06
C GLY A 540 18.81 -0.64 4.00
N HIS A 541 18.32 -0.38 2.79
CA HIS A 541 18.36 -1.35 1.68
C HIS A 541 19.78 -1.87 1.40
N TYR A 542 20.77 -0.96 1.28
CA TYR A 542 22.16 -1.37 1.05
C TYR A 542 22.77 -2.13 2.25
N ALA A 543 22.42 -1.73 3.47
CA ALA A 543 22.85 -2.42 4.69
C ALA A 543 22.30 -3.85 4.76
N ASP A 544 21.01 -4.02 4.45
CA ASP A 544 20.31 -5.31 4.37
C ASP A 544 21.00 -6.22 3.33
N TRP A 545 21.19 -5.74 2.08
CA TRP A 545 21.75 -6.53 0.97
C TRP A 545 23.23 -6.91 1.16
N LEU A 546 24.04 -6.00 1.70
CA LEU A 546 25.47 -6.23 1.98
C LEU A 546 25.70 -7.00 3.29
N GLN A 547 24.67 -7.15 4.13
CA GLN A 547 24.76 -7.74 5.47
C GLN A 547 25.75 -6.99 6.38
N ILE A 548 25.74 -5.66 6.33
CA ILE A 548 26.58 -4.76 7.14
C ILE A 548 25.71 -3.72 7.89
N PRO A 549 26.13 -3.21 9.06
CA PRO A 549 25.37 -2.18 9.76
C PRO A 549 25.28 -0.86 8.98
N THR A 550 24.11 -0.21 8.98
CA THR A 550 23.90 1.11 8.33
C THR A 550 24.89 2.19 8.79
N ARG A 551 25.44 2.07 10.01
CA ARG A 551 26.50 2.96 10.54
C ARG A 551 27.82 2.86 9.76
N GLU A 552 28.14 1.70 9.18
CA GLU A 552 29.35 1.49 8.38
C GLU A 552 29.27 2.28 7.07
N ILE A 553 28.12 2.18 6.37
CA ILE A 553 27.86 2.96 5.15
C ILE A 553 27.84 4.46 5.46
N ARG A 554 27.26 4.87 6.60
CA ARG A 554 27.29 6.29 7.03
C ARG A 554 28.72 6.78 7.26
N ALA A 555 29.53 6.05 8.03
CA ALA A 555 30.92 6.42 8.33
C ALA A 555 31.77 6.52 7.05
N LEU A 556 31.64 5.54 6.14
CA LEU A 556 32.35 5.48 4.86
C LEU A 556 32.05 6.67 3.91
N ASN A 557 30.94 7.38 4.15
CA ASN A 557 30.53 8.56 3.37
C ASN A 557 30.50 9.86 4.20
N GLY A 558 30.96 9.86 5.46
CA GLY A 558 30.91 11.04 6.34
C GLY A 558 29.49 11.49 6.75
N PHE A 559 28.48 10.63 6.58
CA PHE A 559 27.09 11.00 6.87
C PHE A 559 26.80 10.97 8.39
N LYS A 560 26.32 12.10 8.93
CA LYS A 560 25.79 12.16 10.31
C LYS A 560 24.57 11.24 10.46
N TYR A 561 24.17 10.92 11.69
CA TYR A 561 22.94 10.17 11.92
C TYR A 561 21.72 10.99 11.44
N GLY A 562 20.70 10.31 10.92
CA GLY A 562 19.48 10.96 10.39
C GLY A 562 19.63 11.66 9.04
N THR A 563 20.84 11.95 8.55
CA THR A 563 21.06 12.55 7.21
C THR A 563 20.38 11.70 6.13
N PRO A 564 19.49 12.27 5.30
CA PRO A 564 18.88 11.56 4.17
C PRO A 564 19.90 11.35 3.04
N ILE A 565 19.57 10.47 2.09
CA ILE A 565 20.27 10.39 0.81
C ILE A 565 19.37 10.94 -0.30
N SER A 566 19.98 11.53 -1.32
CA SER A 566 19.29 12.04 -2.51
C SER A 566 19.34 11.03 -3.64
N ILE A 567 18.34 11.03 -4.51
CA ILE A 567 18.38 10.27 -5.77
C ILE A 567 19.50 10.83 -6.64
N ASP A 568 20.14 9.95 -7.41
CA ASP A 568 21.32 10.22 -8.24
C ASP A 568 22.62 10.55 -7.48
N GLN A 569 22.58 10.60 -6.14
CA GLN A 569 23.77 10.74 -5.30
C GLN A 569 24.73 9.56 -5.50
N LYS A 570 26.03 9.84 -5.66
CA LYS A 570 27.08 8.81 -5.62
C LYS A 570 27.39 8.48 -4.15
N ILE A 571 27.33 7.21 -3.77
CA ILE A 571 27.73 6.74 -2.43
C ILE A 571 28.69 5.54 -2.49
N LYS A 572 29.50 5.42 -1.45
CA LYS A 572 30.51 4.39 -1.24
C LYS A 572 29.93 3.25 -0.38
N ILE A 573 30.21 2.00 -0.72
CA ILE A 573 29.71 0.80 -0.01
C ILE A 573 30.80 -0.27 0.20
N SER A 574 30.75 -0.93 1.35
CA SER A 574 31.74 -1.92 1.80
C SER A 574 31.37 -3.32 1.30
N MET A 575 32.26 -3.98 0.55
CA MET A 575 32.05 -5.35 0.02
C MET A 575 32.59 -6.43 0.96
N ARG A 576 32.72 -6.15 2.27
CA ARG A 576 33.36 -7.05 3.25
C ARG A 576 32.64 -8.39 3.44
N LYS A 577 31.33 -8.43 3.17
CA LYS A 577 30.44 -9.57 3.49
C LYS A 577 29.74 -10.16 2.26
N LYS A 578 29.82 -9.51 1.11
CA LYS A 578 29.15 -9.87 -0.13
C LYS A 578 29.99 -9.49 -1.34
N THR A 579 29.96 -10.37 -2.34
CA THR A 579 30.53 -10.07 -3.66
C THR A 579 29.71 -8.98 -4.36
N ILE A 580 30.34 -8.30 -5.33
CA ILE A 580 29.68 -7.32 -6.20
C ILE A 580 28.47 -7.97 -6.90
N LEU A 581 28.60 -9.23 -7.34
CA LEU A 581 27.52 -9.95 -8.03
C LEU A 581 26.32 -10.23 -7.12
N GLU A 582 26.52 -10.68 -5.88
CA GLU A 582 25.42 -10.87 -4.91
C GLU A 582 24.73 -9.57 -4.52
N PHE A 583 25.47 -8.45 -4.50
CA PHE A 583 24.91 -7.14 -4.26
C PHE A 583 24.09 -6.65 -5.46
N GLU A 584 24.62 -6.76 -6.68
CA GLU A 584 23.92 -6.41 -7.92
C GLU A 584 22.68 -7.30 -8.15
N GLU A 585 22.74 -8.60 -7.82
CA GLU A 585 21.58 -9.50 -7.87
C GLU A 585 20.47 -9.04 -6.92
N GLN A 586 20.76 -8.89 -5.62
CA GLN A 586 19.74 -8.48 -4.63
C GLN A 586 19.16 -7.09 -4.94
N ARG A 587 20.01 -6.15 -5.37
CA ARG A 587 19.60 -4.81 -5.78
C ARG A 587 18.70 -4.86 -7.01
N TYR A 588 19.04 -5.65 -8.03
CA TYR A 588 18.17 -5.85 -9.19
C TYR A 588 16.83 -6.48 -8.78
N GLU A 589 16.87 -7.55 -7.98
CA GLU A 589 15.68 -8.28 -7.55
C GLU A 589 14.68 -7.37 -6.83
N TYR A 590 15.15 -6.43 -6.01
CA TYR A 590 14.31 -5.41 -5.37
C TYR A 590 13.59 -4.48 -6.36
N HIS A 591 14.30 -3.91 -7.35
CA HIS A 591 13.64 -3.05 -8.35
C HIS A 591 12.69 -3.86 -9.23
N LYS A 592 13.07 -5.08 -9.60
CA LYS A 592 12.22 -5.99 -10.36
C LYS A 592 10.97 -6.39 -9.58
N GLU A 593 11.06 -6.56 -8.26
CA GLU A 593 9.94 -6.81 -7.37
C GLU A 593 8.88 -5.70 -7.45
N ILE A 594 9.33 -4.44 -7.34
CA ILE A 594 8.47 -3.25 -7.36
C ILE A 594 7.78 -3.08 -8.71
N GLU A 595 8.50 -3.28 -9.82
CA GLU A 595 7.92 -3.22 -11.16
C GLU A 595 6.94 -4.37 -11.42
N GLU A 596 7.27 -5.61 -11.03
CA GLU A 596 6.37 -6.77 -11.18
C GLU A 596 5.09 -6.62 -10.34
N ASP A 597 5.16 -6.14 -9.09
CA ASP A 597 3.99 -5.87 -8.25
C ASP A 597 3.08 -4.80 -8.85
N PHE A 598 3.67 -3.75 -9.44
CA PHE A 598 2.91 -2.68 -10.06
C PHE A 598 2.16 -3.17 -11.30
N PHE A 599 2.84 -3.86 -12.21
CA PHE A 599 2.19 -4.41 -13.41
C PHE A 599 1.40 -5.71 -13.15
N GLU A 600 1.39 -6.20 -11.91
CA GLU A 600 0.40 -7.17 -11.40
C GLU A 600 -0.96 -6.54 -11.09
N SER A 601 -0.98 -5.25 -10.78
CA SER A 601 -2.18 -4.56 -10.27
C SER A 601 -2.63 -3.38 -11.14
N PHE A 602 -1.80 -2.91 -12.07
CA PHE A 602 -2.08 -1.72 -12.86
C PHE A 602 -1.71 -1.89 -14.34
N LEU A 603 -2.57 -1.39 -15.23
CA LEU A 603 -2.33 -1.29 -16.67
C LEU A 603 -2.05 0.15 -17.09
N ILE A 604 -1.14 0.34 -18.05
CA ILE A 604 -0.92 1.61 -18.72
C ILE A 604 -1.98 1.77 -19.81
N GLN A 605 -2.92 2.67 -19.57
CA GLN A 605 -4.08 2.97 -20.43
C GLN A 605 -3.79 4.07 -21.45
N GLY A 606 -2.75 4.89 -21.22
CA GLY A 606 -2.41 6.01 -22.09
C GLY A 606 -1.13 6.71 -21.65
N ILE A 607 -0.76 7.77 -22.36
CA ILE A 607 0.25 8.74 -21.95
C ILE A 607 -0.43 10.11 -22.01
N ASP A 608 -0.10 10.97 -21.05
CA ASP A 608 -0.53 12.37 -20.97
C ASP A 608 0.69 13.26 -20.67
N ILE A 609 0.55 14.58 -20.81
CA ILE A 609 1.64 15.55 -20.62
C ILE A 609 1.25 16.54 -19.51
N TYR A 610 2.07 16.59 -18.46
CA TYR A 610 2.01 17.66 -17.46
C TYR A 610 2.92 18.82 -17.87
N VAL A 611 2.49 20.04 -17.59
CA VAL A 611 3.29 21.26 -17.77
C VAL A 611 3.62 21.80 -16.38
N VAL A 612 4.90 21.80 -16.01
CA VAL A 612 5.38 22.20 -14.68
C VAL A 612 5.00 23.64 -14.36
N LYS A 613 4.54 23.88 -13.14
CA LYS A 613 4.16 25.19 -12.60
C LYS A 613 5.22 25.68 -11.61
N ASN A 614 5.21 26.98 -11.34
CA ASN A 614 6.05 27.53 -10.28
C ASN A 614 5.65 26.94 -8.91
N GLY A 615 6.63 26.52 -8.12
CA GLY A 615 6.43 25.85 -6.83
C GLY A 615 6.15 24.34 -6.89
N ASP A 616 6.11 23.71 -8.08
CA ASP A 616 5.96 22.26 -8.19
C ASP A 616 7.17 21.50 -7.61
N ASN A 617 6.89 20.44 -6.86
CA ASN A 617 7.88 19.54 -6.27
C ASN A 617 7.56 18.12 -6.73
N ILE A 618 8.53 17.45 -7.35
CA ILE A 618 8.35 16.14 -8.02
C ILE A 618 7.63 15.10 -7.14
N TRP A 619 7.96 15.02 -5.86
CA TRP A 619 7.31 14.10 -4.92
C TRP A 619 5.83 14.43 -4.65
N THR A 620 5.47 15.71 -4.66
CA THR A 620 4.06 16.13 -4.51
C THR A 620 3.32 16.02 -5.83
N LEU A 621 3.99 16.27 -6.96
CA LEU A 621 3.46 16.07 -8.30
C LEU A 621 3.07 14.59 -8.54
N CYS A 622 3.98 13.65 -8.28
CA CYS A 622 3.74 12.20 -8.32
C CYS A 622 2.58 11.76 -7.41
N LEU A 623 2.55 12.24 -6.16
CA LEU A 623 1.59 11.81 -5.15
C LEU A 623 0.17 12.40 -5.34
N ASN A 624 0.07 13.68 -5.72
CA ASN A 624 -1.19 14.43 -5.72
C ASN A 624 -1.80 14.66 -7.12
N GLU A 625 -0.99 14.85 -8.16
CA GLU A 625 -1.44 15.40 -9.46
C GLU A 625 -1.42 14.37 -10.60
N LEU A 626 -0.39 13.53 -10.60
CA LEU A 626 -0.18 12.45 -11.58
C LEU A 626 -0.67 11.10 -11.06
N GLU A 627 -0.69 10.93 -9.73
CA GLU A 627 -0.97 9.67 -9.03
C GLU A 627 -0.21 8.46 -9.58
N ILE A 628 1.13 8.54 -9.65
CA ILE A 628 2.01 7.42 -10.07
C ILE A 628 3.31 7.42 -9.25
N PRO A 629 3.97 6.25 -9.07
CA PRO A 629 5.24 6.19 -8.35
C PRO A 629 6.37 6.85 -9.15
N PHE A 630 7.38 7.38 -8.45
CA PHE A 630 8.39 8.22 -9.10
C PHE A 630 9.31 7.42 -10.06
N TRP A 631 9.61 6.15 -9.76
CA TRP A 631 10.36 5.27 -10.68
C TRP A 631 9.66 5.15 -12.05
N LEU A 632 8.32 5.08 -12.07
CA LEU A 632 7.55 4.98 -13.31
C LEU A 632 7.57 6.30 -14.08
N LEU A 633 7.55 7.44 -13.39
CA LEU A 633 7.70 8.73 -14.05
C LEU A 633 9.12 8.92 -14.62
N ARG A 634 10.16 8.50 -13.89
CA ARG A 634 11.54 8.48 -14.38
C ARG A 634 11.67 7.63 -15.65
N LYS A 635 11.04 6.45 -15.67
CA LYS A 635 11.02 5.51 -16.80
C LYS A 635 10.47 6.12 -18.09
N TYR A 636 9.59 7.13 -18.01
CA TYR A 636 9.03 7.85 -19.16
C TYR A 636 9.81 9.12 -19.55
N ASN A 637 10.78 9.56 -18.75
CA ASN A 637 11.60 10.76 -19.00
C ASN A 637 13.07 10.48 -18.57
N PRO A 638 13.77 9.52 -19.22
CA PRO A 638 15.05 8.99 -18.72
C PRO A 638 16.16 10.04 -18.57
N GLU A 639 16.23 10.99 -19.50
CA GLU A 639 17.23 12.08 -19.52
C GLU A 639 16.87 13.28 -18.63
N MET A 640 15.74 13.24 -17.91
CA MET A 640 15.23 14.39 -17.15
C MET A 640 15.88 14.50 -15.77
N ASN A 641 16.53 15.63 -15.48
CA ASN A 641 17.08 15.91 -14.16
C ASN A 641 15.99 16.42 -13.19
N PHE A 642 15.27 15.48 -12.57
CA PHE A 642 14.18 15.74 -11.63
C PHE A 642 14.56 16.52 -10.35
N ASN A 643 15.85 16.73 -10.07
CA ASN A 643 16.28 17.59 -8.96
C ASN A 643 16.11 19.09 -9.28
N TYR A 644 15.95 19.46 -10.56
CA TYR A 644 15.87 20.84 -11.04
C TYR A 644 14.73 21.01 -12.07
N LEU A 645 13.48 20.83 -11.62
CA LEU A 645 12.31 21.10 -12.44
C LEU A 645 12.21 22.59 -12.79
N GLN A 646 11.93 22.90 -14.05
CA GLN A 646 11.75 24.27 -14.54
C GLN A 646 10.27 24.55 -14.84
N PRO A 647 9.74 25.76 -14.58
CA PRO A 647 8.42 26.16 -15.05
C PRO A 647 8.26 25.95 -16.57
N LEU A 648 7.04 25.62 -17.01
CA LEU A 648 6.68 25.27 -18.39
C LEU A 648 7.34 23.99 -18.96
N GLN A 649 8.22 23.32 -18.23
CA GLN A 649 8.80 22.04 -18.63
C GLN A 649 7.70 20.98 -18.85
N LYS A 650 7.73 20.30 -19.99
CA LYS A 650 6.79 19.23 -20.35
C LYS A 650 7.28 17.89 -19.80
N ILE A 651 6.45 17.25 -18.99
CA ILE A 651 6.72 15.93 -18.40
C ILE A 651 5.72 14.92 -18.97
N LYS A 652 6.21 13.85 -19.61
CA LYS A 652 5.37 12.74 -20.10
C LYS A 652 5.05 11.80 -18.93
N TYR A 653 3.78 11.42 -18.75
CA TYR A 653 3.38 10.49 -17.69
C TYR A 653 2.35 9.46 -18.16
N PRO A 654 2.44 8.19 -17.74
CA PRO A 654 1.45 7.18 -18.09
C PRO A 654 0.15 7.36 -17.29
N ILE A 655 -0.99 7.22 -17.98
CA ILE A 655 -2.29 7.07 -17.34
C ILE A 655 -2.41 5.61 -16.89
N VAL A 656 -2.62 5.37 -15.60
CA VAL A 656 -2.71 4.02 -15.02
C VAL A 656 -4.11 3.71 -14.49
N ALA A 657 -4.67 2.57 -14.90
CA ALA A 657 -5.88 1.99 -14.33
C ALA A 657 -5.54 0.78 -13.46
N LYS A 658 -6.35 0.51 -12.43
CA LYS A 658 -6.23 -0.72 -11.64
C LYS A 658 -6.92 -1.88 -12.37
N LEU A 659 -6.32 -3.07 -12.30
CA LEU A 659 -6.92 -4.35 -12.69
C LEU A 659 -8.07 -4.75 -11.74
#